data_AF-A0A9W4J7M3-F1
#
_entry.id   AF-A0A9W4J7M3-F1
#
_cell.length_a   1.000
_cell.length_b   1.000
_cell.length_c   1.000
_cell.angle_alpha   90.00
_cell.angle_beta   90.00
_cell.angle_gamma   90.00
#
_symmetry.space_group_name_H-M   'P 1'
#
loop_
_entity.id
_entity.type
_entity.pdbx_description
1 polymer ?
#
loop_
_entity_poly.entity_id
_entity_poly.type
_entity_poly.pdbx_seq_one_letter_code
_entity_poly.pdbx_strand_id
1 'polypeptide(L)'
;MTGVDKLRGEGYTGSGIRLAVIDSGIDYKHPALGGCFGKGCLVEYGWNLLTNTSDPWEGKAGHGTHVSGIIAAQPNPYGFTGVAPNVTLGHYKILGPQQVKYETDIVTAAFKMAYEDKSDIISGSFGTYKGWSDEPSGEIVRKLADAGIPTFISDGNDGSLGLFLASDRIDSPGSGIGIGSINNKYSPLLLSGATYSAQNGTKPFGWQLAGTSDFNNGTYTLYPSSLNASVVGDSCEPWTGDHPDLSDKVVLIRYGGCKSSLQQANAAKAGAKNVLMYLNEPGTFELPTVEPTLTGVGMVSAQTGEKWIKLAAAGVEINLNMISQKFAKTIFINETNPQSGGQISEFTQWGPSNELLPVTAVSAPGGFILSTWPVPAGSYAIESGTSMATPYTAACVALLMEARGKGKLTPAELRSLLTTTATPNVFHDGVTASPFLGSVAQQGGGLIDAYKLVHATTSFNVSTLAFNDTQHIAPAYIRISNNASSSRDYTVGHVGAATVYTLSGSSSVPVENKLGNFTDRTTEGASLQFSSSSISVPAGGSAVIKVTATPPKGLDSRRIPVYSGYVTFNGTSSDDSFSVPYLGVAAVMRNATILDTTEGSNILTDSVTEKPIKANEQLVFPGENDPADRANTSYPIFQTKLSMGTDLLLVGVKAVNNSTIFPVVDPEIAVARTTQIGISGPNKVSFMGQLANGSYVPEGNYTMVVRALKIFGNRKNPRDYETVRTVNFGFTYAPPAAQ
;
A
#
# COMPACT_ATOMS: atom_id res chain seq x y z
N MET A 1 0.86 2.70 20.89
CA MET A 1 1.34 1.49 20.17
C MET A 1 2.85 1.52 19.94
N THR A 2 3.43 2.69 19.69
CA THR A 2 4.80 2.87 19.18
C THR A 2 5.71 3.63 20.14
N GLY A 3 5.18 4.15 21.26
CA GLY A 3 5.94 4.94 22.23
C GLY A 3 6.06 6.44 21.93
N VAL A 4 5.36 6.96 20.92
CA VAL A 4 5.32 8.41 20.62
C VAL A 4 4.83 9.23 21.83
N ASP A 5 3.84 8.73 22.57
CA ASP A 5 3.32 9.36 23.79
C ASP A 5 4.39 9.54 24.86
N LYS A 6 5.32 8.59 24.99
CA LYS A 6 6.47 8.69 25.90
C LYS A 6 7.44 9.79 25.46
N LEU A 7 7.78 9.84 24.17
CA LEU A 7 8.65 10.88 23.61
C LEU A 7 8.04 12.28 23.75
N ARG A 8 6.73 12.40 23.55
CA ARG A 8 5.98 13.63 23.82
C ARG A 8 6.06 14.02 25.30
N GLY A 9 5.99 13.06 26.21
CA GLY A 9 6.20 13.26 27.65
C GLY A 9 7.60 13.73 28.03
N GLU A 10 8.62 13.40 27.22
CA GLU A 10 10.00 13.90 27.35
C GLU A 10 10.21 15.30 26.74
N GLY A 11 9.18 15.84 26.07
CA GLY A 11 9.23 17.17 25.47
C GLY A 11 9.63 17.20 23.99
N TYR A 12 9.85 16.05 23.35
CA TYR A 12 10.10 16.01 21.91
C TYR A 12 8.80 16.27 21.14
N THR A 13 8.84 17.27 20.27
CA THR A 13 7.67 17.76 19.54
C THR A 13 7.84 17.94 18.04
N GLY A 14 9.04 17.69 17.53
CA GLY A 14 9.47 18.03 16.18
C GLY A 14 9.92 19.48 16.05
N SER A 15 10.13 20.19 17.17
CA SER A 15 10.45 21.62 17.14
C SER A 15 11.74 21.87 16.37
N GLY A 16 11.68 22.84 15.48
CA GLY A 16 12.80 23.24 14.63
C GLY A 16 13.03 22.32 13.43
N ILE A 17 12.31 21.21 13.24
CA ILE A 17 12.43 20.34 12.07
C ILE A 17 11.49 20.81 10.95
N ARG A 18 11.99 20.86 9.71
CA ARG A 18 11.21 21.16 8.49
C ARG A 18 10.85 19.85 7.79
N LEU A 19 9.55 19.57 7.65
CA LEU A 19 9.05 18.34 7.03
C LEU A 19 8.17 18.70 5.83
N ALA A 20 8.57 18.28 4.64
CA ALA A 20 7.80 18.48 3.42
C ALA A 20 6.92 17.26 3.08
N VAL A 21 5.67 17.53 2.73
CA VAL A 21 4.70 16.57 2.21
C VAL A 21 4.54 16.78 0.71
N ILE A 22 4.64 15.72 -0.08
CA ILE A 22 4.34 15.75 -1.52
C ILE A 22 3.07 14.90 -1.72
N ASP A 23 1.93 15.54 -2.03
CA ASP A 23 0.61 14.88 -2.04
C ASP A 23 -0.41 15.64 -2.92
N SER A 24 -1.70 15.59 -2.58
CA SER A 24 -2.87 16.10 -3.31
C SER A 24 -3.29 17.52 -2.91
N GLY A 25 -2.57 18.15 -2.00
CA GLY A 25 -2.84 19.48 -1.45
C GLY A 25 -3.34 19.44 -0.01
N ILE A 26 -3.32 20.60 0.66
CA ILE A 26 -3.56 20.71 2.09
C ILE A 26 -4.52 21.85 2.41
N ASP A 27 -5.62 21.57 3.10
CA ASP A 27 -6.48 22.61 3.68
C ASP A 27 -5.81 23.21 4.92
N TYR A 28 -4.81 24.07 4.74
CA TYR A 28 -4.11 24.76 5.84
C TYR A 28 -5.03 25.68 6.65
N LYS A 29 -6.23 26.00 6.15
CA LYS A 29 -7.26 26.76 6.88
C LYS A 29 -7.95 25.90 7.93
N HIS A 30 -7.74 24.58 7.91
CA HIS A 30 -8.23 23.69 8.93
C HIS A 30 -7.69 24.09 10.31
N PRO A 31 -8.53 24.27 11.35
CA PRO A 31 -8.08 24.74 12.67
C PRO A 31 -7.01 23.84 13.31
N ALA A 32 -7.14 22.52 13.13
CA ALA A 32 -6.13 21.57 13.61
C ALA A 32 -4.81 21.62 12.80
N LEU A 33 -4.72 22.38 11.71
CA LEU A 33 -3.49 22.62 10.95
C LEU A 33 -2.98 24.07 11.09
N GLY A 34 -3.44 24.79 12.12
CA GLY A 34 -3.00 26.14 12.45
C GLY A 34 -3.81 27.26 11.78
N GLY A 35 -4.61 26.95 10.75
CA GLY A 35 -5.56 27.90 10.16
C GLY A 35 -4.96 28.97 9.25
N CYS A 36 -3.66 28.89 8.92
CA CYS A 36 -2.99 29.86 8.07
C CYS A 36 -1.84 29.23 7.25
N PHE A 37 -1.39 29.96 6.21
CA PHE A 37 -0.30 29.56 5.33
C PHE A 37 0.73 30.68 5.21
N GLY A 38 2.01 30.31 5.20
CA GLY A 38 3.13 31.23 5.04
C GLY A 38 3.97 31.41 6.31
N LYS A 39 4.89 32.38 6.27
CA LYS A 39 5.85 32.63 7.35
C LYS A 39 5.15 32.81 8.72
N GLY A 40 5.53 32.00 9.70
CA GLY A 40 4.97 32.03 11.05
C GLY A 40 3.73 31.15 11.26
N CYS A 41 3.24 30.50 10.21
CA CYS A 41 2.21 29.46 10.28
C CYS A 41 2.83 28.07 10.47
N LEU A 42 2.01 27.11 10.90
CA LEU A 42 2.42 25.70 10.91
C LEU A 42 2.76 25.21 9.51
N VAL A 43 1.90 25.54 8.53
CA VAL A 43 2.14 25.30 7.10
C VAL A 43 2.84 26.54 6.53
N GLU A 44 4.17 26.50 6.47
CA GLU A 44 4.97 27.69 6.20
C GLU A 44 5.28 27.89 4.71
N TYR A 45 5.42 26.79 3.96
CA TYR A 45 5.83 26.81 2.56
C TYR A 45 5.13 25.73 1.74
N GLY A 46 5.12 25.88 0.43
CA GLY A 46 4.44 24.94 -0.45
C GLY A 46 4.23 25.46 -1.87
N TRP A 47 3.76 24.58 -2.73
CA TRP A 47 3.45 24.89 -4.13
C TRP A 47 2.38 23.96 -4.68
N ASN A 48 1.55 24.45 -5.58
CA ASN A 48 0.69 23.65 -6.42
C ASN A 48 1.33 23.53 -7.80
N LEU A 49 1.92 22.37 -8.08
CA LEU A 49 2.61 22.13 -9.35
C LEU A 49 1.64 21.89 -10.51
N LEU A 50 0.37 21.59 -10.24
CA LEU A 50 -0.63 21.38 -11.29
C LEU A 50 -1.10 22.70 -11.91
N THR A 51 -1.17 23.76 -11.11
CA THR A 51 -1.57 25.09 -11.56
C THR A 51 -0.42 26.10 -11.55
N ASN A 52 0.77 25.65 -11.14
CA ASN A 52 1.98 26.45 -10.97
C ASN A 52 1.76 27.70 -10.09
N THR A 53 1.18 27.51 -8.91
CA THR A 53 0.93 28.60 -7.94
C THR A 53 1.56 28.29 -6.59
N SER A 54 1.81 29.33 -5.80
CA SER A 54 2.33 29.18 -4.43
C SER A 54 1.29 28.70 -3.42
N ASP A 55 0.02 28.53 -3.81
CA ASP A 55 -1.04 28.07 -2.92
C ASP A 55 -1.27 26.55 -3.12
N PRO A 56 -0.84 25.69 -2.16
CA PRO A 56 -1.03 24.25 -2.26
C PRO A 56 -2.48 23.79 -2.03
N TRP A 57 -3.43 24.73 -1.85
CA TRP A 57 -4.83 24.46 -1.61
C TRP A 57 -5.75 25.13 -2.62
N GLU A 58 -6.58 24.34 -3.31
CA GLU A 58 -7.57 24.85 -4.26
C GLU A 58 -9.02 24.54 -3.84
N GLY A 59 -9.23 24.08 -2.61
CA GLY A 59 -10.56 23.69 -2.11
C GLY A 59 -10.99 22.28 -2.51
N LYS A 60 -10.11 21.46 -3.08
CA LYS A 60 -10.41 20.10 -3.59
C LYS A 60 -9.34 19.09 -3.17
N ALA A 61 -9.75 17.82 -3.09
CA ALA A 61 -8.97 16.67 -2.58
C ALA A 61 -8.74 16.71 -1.05
N GLY A 62 -8.74 15.55 -0.39
CA GLY A 62 -8.62 15.46 1.07
C GLY A 62 -7.41 14.71 1.59
N HIS A 63 -6.79 13.86 0.77
CA HIS A 63 -5.71 12.96 1.20
C HIS A 63 -4.50 13.71 1.77
N GLY A 64 -4.05 14.79 1.13
CA GLY A 64 -2.92 15.60 1.61
C GLY A 64 -3.19 16.33 2.93
N THR A 65 -4.46 16.69 3.16
CA THR A 65 -4.92 17.24 4.45
C THR A 65 -4.88 16.16 5.52
N HIS A 66 -5.24 14.92 5.19
CA HIS A 66 -5.22 13.78 6.13
C HIS A 66 -3.82 13.40 6.58
N VAL A 67 -2.89 13.22 5.64
CA VAL A 67 -1.49 12.92 5.97
C VAL A 67 -0.82 14.03 6.77
N SER A 68 -1.17 15.30 6.50
CA SER A 68 -0.66 16.45 7.25
C SER A 68 -1.13 16.47 8.70
N GLY A 69 -2.37 16.04 8.98
CA GLY A 69 -2.87 15.91 10.35
C GLY A 69 -2.16 14.81 11.15
N ILE A 70 -1.77 13.71 10.50
CA ILE A 70 -0.98 12.64 11.14
C ILE A 70 0.37 13.18 11.63
N ILE A 71 0.97 14.08 10.86
CA ILE A 71 2.24 14.72 11.22
C ILE A 71 2.02 15.75 12.32
N ALA A 72 1.12 16.72 12.11
CA ALA A 72 1.14 17.96 12.89
C ALA A 72 -0.22 18.47 13.39
N ALA A 73 -1.25 17.63 13.47
CA ALA A 73 -2.53 18.06 14.02
C ALA A 73 -2.39 18.67 15.41
N GLN A 74 -2.92 19.87 15.56
CA GLN A 74 -3.06 20.62 16.80
C GLN A 74 -4.26 20.07 17.61
N PRO A 75 -4.39 20.44 18.91
CA PRO A 75 -5.53 20.05 19.73
C PRO A 75 -6.86 20.32 19.03
N ASN A 76 -7.76 19.35 19.08
CA ASN A 76 -9.00 19.37 18.32
C ASN A 76 -10.15 18.66 19.06
N PRO A 77 -11.42 18.77 18.59
CA PRO A 77 -12.58 18.24 19.28
C PRO A 77 -12.58 16.70 19.51
N TYR A 78 -11.74 15.96 18.78
CA TYR A 78 -11.64 14.50 18.92
C TYR A 78 -10.43 14.05 19.76
N GLY A 79 -9.66 14.99 20.31
CA GLY A 79 -8.65 14.72 21.33
C GLY A 79 -7.38 14.01 20.85
N PHE A 80 -7.16 13.92 19.53
CA PHE A 80 -5.89 13.45 18.97
C PHE A 80 -4.94 14.62 18.66
N THR A 81 -3.65 14.34 18.50
CA THR A 81 -2.65 15.29 17.99
C THR A 81 -1.76 14.58 16.98
N GLY A 82 -1.07 15.33 16.13
CA GLY A 82 -0.06 14.78 15.25
C GLY A 82 1.12 14.18 16.03
N VAL A 83 1.93 13.37 15.37
CA VAL A 83 3.14 12.78 15.98
C VAL A 83 4.17 13.87 16.34
N ALA A 84 4.35 14.87 15.47
CA ALA A 84 5.29 15.96 15.59
C ALA A 84 4.62 17.33 15.33
N PRO A 85 3.73 17.81 16.22
CA PRO A 85 2.91 19.02 16.06
C PRO A 85 3.66 20.34 15.99
N ASN A 86 4.97 20.38 16.29
CA ASN A 86 5.76 21.61 16.24
C ASN A 86 6.77 21.65 15.08
N VAL A 87 6.66 20.74 14.10
CA VAL A 87 7.43 20.86 12.87
C VAL A 87 7.02 22.12 12.09
N THR A 88 7.92 22.63 11.28
CA THR A 88 7.54 23.51 10.17
C THR A 88 7.11 22.63 9.00
N LEU A 89 5.84 22.68 8.63
CA LEU A 89 5.28 21.84 7.58
C LEU A 89 5.37 22.55 6.21
N GLY A 90 5.90 21.84 5.22
CA GLY A 90 5.84 22.22 3.81
C GLY A 90 4.89 21.32 3.04
N HIS A 91 4.22 21.82 2.00
CA HIS A 91 3.33 20.99 1.20
C HIS A 91 3.38 21.27 -0.31
N TYR A 92 3.67 20.25 -1.11
CA TYR A 92 3.72 20.31 -2.56
C TYR A 92 2.60 19.47 -3.15
N LYS A 93 1.68 20.11 -3.86
CA LYS A 93 0.57 19.43 -4.53
C LYS A 93 1.01 18.99 -5.92
N ILE A 94 0.99 17.68 -6.14
CA ILE A 94 1.26 17.02 -7.42
C ILE A 94 0.08 16.16 -7.89
N LEU A 95 -0.93 15.92 -7.04
CA LEU A 95 -2.11 15.11 -7.37
C LEU A 95 -3.38 15.99 -7.41
N GLY A 96 -4.24 15.71 -8.38
CA GLY A 96 -5.51 16.39 -8.61
C GLY A 96 -6.64 15.41 -8.92
N PRO A 97 -7.88 15.89 -9.12
CA PRO A 97 -9.04 15.04 -9.39
C PRO A 97 -9.01 14.34 -10.75
N GLN A 98 -8.20 14.81 -11.70
CA GLN A 98 -7.87 14.05 -12.89
C GLN A 98 -6.61 13.23 -12.59
N GLN A 99 -6.60 11.95 -12.98
CA GLN A 99 -5.41 11.09 -12.87
C GLN A 99 -4.28 11.74 -13.66
N VAL A 100 -3.45 12.52 -12.98
CA VAL A 100 -2.17 12.95 -13.53
C VAL A 100 -1.40 11.64 -13.67
N LYS A 101 -1.02 11.31 -14.90
CA LYS A 101 0.00 10.26 -15.11
C LYS A 101 1.16 10.62 -14.20
N TYR A 102 1.76 9.64 -13.52
CA TYR A 102 2.91 9.85 -12.64
C TYR A 102 4.14 10.32 -13.44
N GLU A 103 4.02 11.47 -14.10
CA GLU A 103 5.03 12.08 -14.94
C GLU A 103 6.12 12.56 -13.99
N THR A 104 7.33 12.07 -14.29
CA THR A 104 8.48 12.26 -13.42
C THR A 104 8.88 13.71 -13.34
N ASP A 105 8.49 14.59 -14.28
CA ASP A 105 8.87 16.00 -14.27
C ASP A 105 8.23 16.79 -13.11
N ILE A 106 6.90 16.69 -12.93
CA ILE A 106 6.17 17.30 -11.81
C ILE A 106 6.66 16.72 -10.49
N VAL A 107 6.77 15.39 -10.41
CA VAL A 107 7.24 14.71 -9.19
C VAL A 107 8.68 15.13 -8.85
N THR A 108 9.58 15.13 -9.83
CA THR A 108 10.98 15.55 -9.66
C THR A 108 11.08 17.01 -9.28
N ALA A 109 10.26 17.88 -9.88
CA ALA A 109 10.20 19.29 -9.52
C ALA A 109 9.77 19.47 -8.05
N ALA A 110 8.76 18.73 -7.57
CA ALA A 110 8.34 18.79 -6.17
C ALA A 110 9.46 18.37 -5.20
N PHE A 111 10.16 17.26 -5.49
CA PHE A 111 11.31 16.81 -4.70
C PHE A 111 12.44 17.85 -4.69
N LYS A 112 12.74 18.44 -5.85
CA LYS A 112 13.74 19.51 -5.97
C LYS A 112 13.34 20.74 -5.16
N MET A 113 12.07 21.18 -5.24
CA MET A 113 11.59 22.34 -4.48
C MET A 113 11.65 22.08 -2.97
N ALA A 114 11.26 20.88 -2.51
CA ALA A 114 11.38 20.49 -1.11
C ALA A 114 12.83 20.58 -0.59
N TYR A 115 13.81 20.16 -1.40
CA TYR A 115 15.23 20.31 -1.10
C TYR A 115 15.69 21.78 -1.09
N GLU A 116 15.28 22.57 -2.08
CA GLU A 116 15.62 24.00 -2.18
C GLU A 116 15.06 24.82 -1.02
N ASP A 117 13.85 24.48 -0.56
CA ASP A 117 13.17 25.05 0.61
C ASP A 117 13.70 24.51 1.97
N LYS A 118 14.82 23.77 1.92
CA LYS A 118 15.58 23.29 3.08
C LYS A 118 14.79 22.36 3.99
N SER A 119 13.96 21.49 3.40
CA SER A 119 13.29 20.44 4.15
C SER A 119 14.32 19.46 4.73
N ASP A 120 14.18 19.12 6.01
CA ASP A 120 15.03 18.11 6.66
C ASP A 120 14.53 16.69 6.36
N ILE A 121 13.23 16.54 6.11
CA ILE A 121 12.55 15.26 5.84
C ILE A 121 11.54 15.47 4.70
N ILE A 122 11.40 14.49 3.81
CA ILE A 122 10.36 14.48 2.77
C ILE A 122 9.47 13.23 2.96
N SER A 123 8.16 13.41 2.91
CA SER A 123 7.15 12.35 2.95
C SER A 123 6.32 12.37 1.67
N GLY A 124 6.29 11.26 0.93
CA GLY A 124 5.50 11.09 -0.29
C GLY A 124 4.60 9.86 -0.21
N SER A 125 3.29 10.08 -0.10
CA SER A 125 2.28 9.02 0.02
C SER A 125 1.67 8.67 -1.34
N PHE A 126 2.53 8.32 -2.30
CA PHE A 126 2.17 7.94 -3.67
C PHE A 126 3.26 7.05 -4.26
N GLY A 127 2.90 6.23 -5.25
CA GLY A 127 3.85 5.36 -5.94
C GLY A 127 3.17 4.52 -7.02
N THR A 128 3.97 3.81 -7.81
CA THR A 128 3.52 2.84 -8.81
C THR A 128 4.48 1.65 -8.88
N TYR A 129 4.03 0.50 -9.40
CA TYR A 129 4.88 -0.68 -9.54
C TYR A 129 5.91 -0.46 -10.63
N LYS A 130 7.18 -0.57 -10.25
CA LYS A 130 8.28 -0.65 -11.21
C LYS A 130 9.23 -1.78 -10.84
N GLY A 131 9.66 -1.81 -9.58
CA GLY A 131 10.43 -2.91 -9.01
C GLY A 131 11.81 -3.09 -9.61
N TRP A 132 12.41 -2.02 -10.14
CA TRP A 132 13.75 -2.00 -10.73
C TRP A 132 14.51 -0.76 -10.25
N SER A 133 15.73 -0.96 -9.76
CA SER A 133 16.53 0.09 -9.14
C SER A 133 17.00 1.20 -10.09
N ASP A 134 17.03 0.94 -11.39
CA ASP A 134 17.46 1.87 -12.44
C ASP A 134 16.33 2.74 -12.99
N GLU A 135 15.14 2.71 -12.38
CA GLU A 135 14.02 3.56 -12.78
C GLU A 135 14.33 5.05 -12.54
N PRO A 136 14.04 5.95 -13.50
CA PRO A 136 14.37 7.37 -13.39
C PRO A 136 13.82 8.06 -12.13
N SER A 137 12.67 7.60 -11.60
CA SER A 137 12.09 8.15 -10.39
C SER A 137 12.91 7.81 -9.13
N GLY A 138 13.59 6.68 -9.07
CA GLY A 138 14.47 6.32 -7.95
C GLY A 138 15.74 7.17 -7.87
N GLU A 139 16.23 7.63 -9.02
CA GLU A 139 17.45 8.44 -9.10
C GLU A 139 17.35 9.78 -8.38
N ILE A 140 16.20 10.48 -8.47
CA ILE A 140 16.02 11.74 -7.73
C ILE A 140 16.05 11.51 -6.22
N VAL A 141 15.45 10.42 -5.74
CA VAL A 141 15.43 10.10 -4.31
C VAL A 141 16.80 9.65 -3.83
N ARG A 142 17.56 8.92 -4.65
CA ARG A 142 18.97 8.60 -4.37
C ARG A 142 19.82 9.87 -4.24
N LYS A 143 19.65 10.86 -5.12
CA LYS A 143 20.35 12.15 -5.02
C LYS A 143 19.98 12.93 -3.75
N LEU A 144 18.71 12.87 -3.31
CA LEU A 144 18.29 13.44 -2.03
C LEU A 144 18.96 12.72 -0.86
N ALA A 145 19.04 11.39 -0.92
CA ALA A 145 19.71 10.60 0.11
C ALA A 145 21.21 10.93 0.20
N ASP A 146 21.89 11.05 -0.94
CA ASP A 146 23.30 11.49 -1.04
C ASP A 146 23.50 12.92 -0.49
N ALA A 147 22.48 13.77 -0.59
CA ALA A 147 22.45 15.10 0.01
C ALA A 147 22.04 15.10 1.50
N GLY A 148 21.81 13.93 2.09
CA GLY A 148 21.48 13.76 3.51
C GLY A 148 20.00 13.95 3.85
N ILE A 149 19.09 14.00 2.86
CA ILE A 149 17.66 14.20 3.07
C ILE A 149 16.90 12.86 3.04
N PRO A 150 16.48 12.32 4.20
CA PRO A 150 15.67 11.11 4.22
C PRO A 150 14.30 11.37 3.57
N THR A 151 13.94 10.47 2.66
CA THR A 151 12.69 10.52 1.91
C THR A 151 11.90 9.26 2.18
N PHE A 152 10.70 9.41 2.73
CA PHE A 152 9.79 8.33 3.09
C PHE A 152 8.74 8.17 2.01
N ILE A 153 8.55 6.95 1.53
CA ILE A 153 7.61 6.63 0.45
C ILE A 153 6.74 5.46 0.89
N SER A 154 5.45 5.53 0.58
CA SER A 154 4.50 4.45 0.86
C SER A 154 4.80 3.21 0.01
N ASP A 155 4.78 2.03 0.63
CA ASP A 155 4.99 0.76 -0.10
C ASP A 155 3.86 0.47 -1.10
N GLY A 156 2.65 0.97 -0.85
CA GLY A 156 1.47 0.77 -1.69
C GLY A 156 0.39 -0.12 -1.04
N ASN A 157 -0.77 -0.22 -1.68
CA ASN A 157 -2.00 -0.78 -1.07
C ASN A 157 -2.57 -1.98 -1.84
N ASP A 158 -1.79 -2.58 -2.73
CA ASP A 158 -2.23 -3.67 -3.58
C ASP A 158 -1.57 -5.00 -3.19
N GLY A 159 -1.43 -5.22 -1.87
CA GLY A 159 -0.84 -6.45 -1.32
C GLY A 159 -1.58 -7.73 -1.71
N SER A 160 -2.83 -7.63 -2.19
CA SER A 160 -3.59 -8.73 -2.77
C SER A 160 -3.01 -9.24 -4.09
N LEU A 161 -2.15 -8.47 -4.76
CA LEU A 161 -1.58 -8.87 -6.04
C LEU A 161 -0.33 -9.75 -5.90
N GLY A 162 0.15 -9.97 -4.67
CA GLY A 162 1.23 -10.89 -4.36
C GLY A 162 2.63 -10.26 -4.31
N LEU A 163 3.65 -11.12 -4.40
CA LEU A 163 5.08 -10.76 -4.29
C LEU A 163 5.59 -10.04 -5.56
N PHE A 164 6.78 -9.44 -5.45
CA PHE A 164 7.48 -8.75 -6.55
C PHE A 164 6.80 -7.47 -7.05
N LEU A 165 6.07 -6.81 -6.15
CA LEU A 165 5.37 -5.57 -6.43
C LEU A 165 6.05 -4.42 -5.72
N ALA A 166 7.37 -4.31 -5.80
CA ALA A 166 8.04 -3.15 -5.22
C ALA A 166 7.55 -1.84 -5.86
N SER A 167 7.19 -0.88 -5.01
CA SER A 167 6.87 0.49 -5.42
C SER A 167 8.13 1.20 -5.93
N ASP A 168 7.94 2.11 -6.87
CA ASP A 168 9.04 2.91 -7.41
C ASP A 168 9.63 3.87 -6.35
N ARG A 169 10.90 4.23 -6.52
CA ARG A 169 11.70 5.09 -5.63
C ARG A 169 12.18 4.42 -4.35
N ILE A 170 11.67 3.25 -3.99
CA ILE A 170 12.17 2.43 -2.85
C ILE A 170 12.82 1.12 -3.30
N ASP A 171 12.76 0.85 -4.60
CA ASP A 171 13.37 -0.29 -5.29
C ASP A 171 14.85 -0.09 -5.64
N SER A 172 15.40 1.11 -5.44
CA SER A 172 16.82 1.39 -5.61
C SER A 172 17.62 1.27 -4.30
N PRO A 173 18.81 0.65 -4.30
CA PRO A 173 19.71 0.71 -3.14
C PRO A 173 20.03 2.15 -2.75
N GLY A 174 19.82 2.49 -1.48
CA GLY A 174 20.13 3.83 -0.95
C GLY A 174 19.18 4.95 -1.39
N SER A 175 18.02 4.63 -1.98
CA SER A 175 16.97 5.61 -2.29
C SER A 175 15.98 5.78 -1.13
N GLY A 176 14.67 5.87 -1.42
CA GLY A 176 13.61 6.13 -0.47
C GLY A 176 13.46 5.02 0.57
N ILE A 177 12.89 5.39 1.71
CA ILE A 177 12.59 4.50 2.83
C ILE A 177 11.13 4.05 2.67
N GLY A 178 10.94 2.78 2.29
CA GLY A 178 9.61 2.17 2.08
C GLY A 178 8.91 1.84 3.39
N ILE A 179 7.63 2.20 3.48
CA ILE A 179 6.83 2.10 4.70
C ILE A 179 5.57 1.25 4.48
N GLY A 180 5.50 0.16 5.25
CA GLY A 180 4.34 -0.73 5.34
C GLY A 180 3.29 -0.24 6.34
N SER A 181 2.08 -0.81 6.30
CA SER A 181 0.97 -0.40 7.16
C SER A 181 0.66 -1.45 8.23
N ILE A 182 0.33 -0.98 9.43
CA ILE A 182 -0.24 -1.75 10.52
C ILE A 182 -1.61 -1.18 10.86
N ASN A 183 -2.58 -2.06 11.09
CA ASN A 183 -3.90 -1.67 11.54
C ASN A 183 -3.84 -1.13 12.97
N ASN A 184 -4.53 -0.02 13.20
CA ASN A 184 -4.69 0.55 14.53
C ASN A 184 -5.35 -0.48 15.48
N LYS A 185 -4.91 -0.52 16.75
CA LYS A 185 -5.52 -1.34 17.81
C LYS A 185 -6.97 -0.95 18.11
N TYR A 186 -7.39 0.22 17.63
CA TYR A 186 -8.75 0.71 17.71
C TYR A 186 -9.30 0.97 16.29
N SER A 187 -10.62 0.88 16.15
CA SER A 187 -11.36 1.28 14.96
C SER A 187 -12.15 2.55 15.31
N PRO A 188 -11.59 3.75 15.05
CA PRO A 188 -12.31 5.00 15.20
C PRO A 188 -13.44 5.12 14.18
N LEU A 189 -14.60 5.60 14.62
CA LEU A 189 -15.78 5.82 13.80
C LEU A 189 -16.34 7.22 14.06
N LEU A 190 -16.74 7.90 12.98
CA LEU A 190 -17.50 9.15 13.02
C LEU A 190 -18.89 8.86 12.48
N LEU A 191 -19.88 8.75 13.37
CA LEU A 191 -21.23 8.29 13.04
C LEU A 191 -22.28 9.33 13.41
N SER A 192 -23.49 9.16 12.88
CA SER A 192 -24.66 9.93 13.31
C SER A 192 -25.04 9.55 14.74
N GLY A 193 -25.08 10.52 15.64
CA GLY A 193 -25.38 10.29 17.05
C GLY A 193 -26.86 10.08 17.32
N ALA A 194 -27.16 9.06 18.12
CA ALA A 194 -28.47 8.77 18.70
C ALA A 194 -28.29 8.30 20.15
N THR A 195 -29.38 7.96 20.85
CA THR A 195 -29.29 7.41 22.21
C THR A 195 -30.14 6.16 22.38
N TYR A 196 -29.71 5.23 23.21
CA TYR A 196 -30.52 4.09 23.62
C TYR A 196 -30.67 4.07 25.13
N SER A 197 -31.83 3.65 25.61
CA SER A 197 -32.06 3.31 27.02
C SER A 197 -32.14 1.79 27.16
N ALA A 198 -31.39 1.26 28.11
CA ALA A 198 -31.48 -0.13 28.55
C ALA A 198 -31.35 -0.16 30.07
N GLN A 199 -32.18 -0.95 30.76
CA GLN A 199 -32.29 -0.93 32.22
C GLN A 199 -32.64 0.50 32.73
N ASN A 200 -31.79 1.13 33.56
CA ASN A 200 -32.03 2.44 34.20
C ASN A 200 -31.11 3.57 33.66
N GLY A 201 -30.61 3.49 32.43
CA GLY A 201 -29.72 4.52 31.90
C GLY A 201 -29.82 4.73 30.39
N THR A 202 -29.67 5.99 29.99
CA THR A 202 -29.55 6.41 28.60
C THR A 202 -28.09 6.53 28.22
N LYS A 203 -27.69 5.93 27.10
CA LYS A 203 -26.32 5.94 26.58
C LYS A 203 -26.32 6.41 25.13
N PRO A 204 -25.30 7.18 24.70
CA PRO A 204 -25.16 7.51 23.29
C PRO A 204 -24.75 6.27 22.49
N PHE A 205 -25.12 6.26 21.21
CA PHE A 205 -24.58 5.35 20.20
C PHE A 205 -24.50 6.07 18.85
N GLY A 206 -23.78 5.48 17.92
CA GLY A 206 -23.60 5.99 16.57
C GLY A 206 -24.19 5.03 15.55
N TRP A 207 -24.73 5.57 14.46
CA TRP A 207 -25.20 4.79 13.33
C TRP A 207 -24.81 5.45 11.99
N GLN A 208 -24.57 4.61 10.99
CA GLN A 208 -24.28 4.98 9.61
C GLN A 208 -25.58 4.86 8.80
N LEU A 209 -25.89 5.88 7.99
CA LEU A 209 -27.04 5.84 7.07
C LEU A 209 -26.83 4.77 5.99
N ALA A 210 -27.92 4.15 5.52
CA ALA A 210 -27.94 3.36 4.30
C ALA A 210 -28.63 4.15 3.18
N GLY A 211 -27.93 4.37 2.05
CA GLY A 211 -28.44 5.08 0.88
C GLY A 211 -29.20 6.36 1.25
N THR A 212 -30.46 6.46 0.79
CA THR A 212 -31.34 7.60 1.09
C THR A 212 -32.39 7.30 2.17
N SER A 213 -32.34 6.15 2.84
CA SER A 213 -33.33 5.77 3.86
C SER A 213 -32.94 6.31 5.23
N ASP A 214 -33.66 7.32 5.71
CA ASP A 214 -33.39 7.97 6.99
C ASP A 214 -34.40 7.53 8.06
N PHE A 215 -33.99 7.56 9.32
CA PHE A 215 -34.88 7.25 10.43
C PHE A 215 -35.75 8.44 10.76
N ASN A 216 -37.05 8.21 10.90
CA ASN A 216 -37.93 9.20 11.50
C ASN A 216 -37.55 9.42 12.97
N ASN A 217 -37.63 10.68 13.42
CA ASN A 217 -37.38 11.00 14.82
C ASN A 217 -38.42 10.29 15.69
N GLY A 218 -37.96 9.46 16.63
CA GLY A 218 -38.86 8.65 17.43
C GLY A 218 -38.13 7.67 18.35
N THR A 219 -38.90 7.09 19.26
CA THR A 219 -38.41 6.01 20.14
C THR A 219 -38.93 4.69 19.59
N TYR A 220 -38.03 3.75 19.37
CA TYR A 220 -38.32 2.43 18.82
C TYR A 220 -37.76 1.35 19.74
N THR A 221 -38.54 0.30 20.01
CA THR A 221 -37.99 -0.86 20.70
C THR A 221 -37.11 -1.65 19.74
N LEU A 222 -35.92 -2.03 20.18
CA LEU A 222 -35.00 -2.89 19.42
C LEU A 222 -35.51 -4.33 19.42
N TYR A 223 -35.55 -4.95 18.25
CA TYR A 223 -35.86 -6.38 18.09
C TYR A 223 -34.73 -7.09 17.35
N PRO A 224 -33.87 -7.86 18.02
CA PRO A 224 -32.89 -8.69 17.33
C PRO A 224 -33.55 -9.81 16.54
N SER A 225 -33.19 -9.99 15.27
CA SER A 225 -33.63 -11.15 14.48
C SER A 225 -33.07 -12.48 15.00
N SER A 226 -31.97 -12.42 15.76
CA SER A 226 -31.41 -13.54 16.50
C SER A 226 -30.86 -13.08 17.86
N LEU A 227 -31.01 -13.90 18.90
CA LEU A 227 -30.36 -13.68 20.20
C LEU A 227 -28.92 -14.23 20.27
N ASN A 228 -28.40 -14.76 19.15
CA ASN A 228 -27.04 -15.26 19.03
C ASN A 228 -26.24 -14.45 18.01
N ALA A 229 -25.30 -13.63 18.50
CA ALA A 229 -24.46 -12.77 17.66
C ALA A 229 -23.48 -13.53 16.76
N SER A 230 -23.39 -14.86 16.88
CA SER A 230 -22.53 -15.72 16.05
C SER A 230 -23.26 -16.36 14.87
N VAL A 231 -24.56 -16.13 14.69
CA VAL A 231 -25.31 -16.68 13.54
C VAL A 231 -24.74 -16.14 12.23
N VAL A 232 -24.28 -17.04 11.37
CA VAL A 232 -23.89 -16.72 10.00
C VAL A 232 -25.13 -16.82 9.12
N GLY A 233 -25.38 -15.82 8.28
CA GLY A 233 -26.56 -15.78 7.43
C GLY A 233 -27.85 -15.45 8.17
N ASP A 234 -27.75 -14.61 9.21
CA ASP A 234 -28.91 -14.08 9.94
C ASP A 234 -29.91 -13.44 8.97
N SER A 235 -31.19 -13.83 9.05
CA SER A 235 -32.24 -13.36 8.13
C SER A 235 -31.99 -13.61 6.64
N CYS A 236 -31.12 -14.56 6.26
CA CYS A 236 -30.99 -14.97 4.85
C CYS A 236 -32.16 -15.82 4.35
N GLU A 237 -32.78 -16.58 5.24
CA GLU A 237 -34.02 -17.32 4.97
C GLU A 237 -35.25 -16.53 5.45
N PRO A 238 -36.43 -16.74 4.82
CA PRO A 238 -37.69 -16.19 5.32
C PRO A 238 -37.95 -16.61 6.77
N TRP A 239 -38.54 -15.72 7.55
CA TRP A 239 -38.85 -16.00 8.95
C TRP A 239 -40.09 -16.90 9.02
N THR A 240 -39.96 -18.09 9.64
CA THR A 240 -40.99 -19.15 9.62
C THR A 240 -41.68 -19.40 10.96
N GLY A 241 -41.42 -18.56 11.98
CA GLY A 241 -42.01 -18.67 13.32
C GLY A 241 -42.69 -17.38 13.77
N ASP A 242 -43.43 -17.47 14.88
CA ASP A 242 -44.13 -16.33 15.47
C ASP A 242 -43.14 -15.26 15.98
N HIS A 243 -43.42 -14.02 15.63
CA HIS A 243 -42.71 -12.83 16.12
C HIS A 243 -43.75 -11.73 16.41
N PRO A 244 -43.44 -10.73 17.26
CA PRO A 244 -44.35 -9.61 17.48
C PRO A 244 -44.56 -8.80 16.20
N ASP A 245 -45.51 -7.86 16.24
CA ASP A 245 -45.57 -6.79 15.23
C ASP A 245 -44.25 -6.00 15.24
N LEU A 246 -43.65 -5.81 14.06
CA LEU A 246 -42.36 -5.16 13.86
C LEU A 246 -42.52 -3.74 13.29
N SER A 247 -43.75 -3.28 13.06
CA SER A 247 -44.05 -1.99 12.42
C SER A 247 -43.53 -0.78 13.22
N ASP A 248 -43.48 -0.90 14.55
CA ASP A 248 -42.99 0.10 15.50
C ASP A 248 -41.58 -0.18 16.04
N LYS A 249 -40.89 -1.18 15.47
CA LYS A 249 -39.58 -1.65 15.96
C LYS A 249 -38.45 -1.27 15.03
N VAL A 250 -37.24 -1.34 15.57
CA VAL A 250 -36.01 -1.40 14.79
C VAL A 250 -35.47 -2.83 14.87
N VAL A 251 -35.46 -3.53 13.74
CA VAL A 251 -34.92 -4.88 13.67
C VAL A 251 -33.39 -4.81 13.58
N LEU A 252 -32.70 -5.53 14.47
CA LEU A 252 -31.25 -5.65 14.44
C LEU A 252 -30.84 -6.96 13.77
N ILE A 253 -30.06 -6.87 12.69
CA ILE A 253 -29.63 -8.02 11.88
C ILE A 253 -28.09 -8.07 11.79
N ARG A 254 -27.50 -9.25 11.99
CA ARG A 254 -26.08 -9.44 11.67
C ARG A 254 -25.87 -9.49 10.15
N TYR A 255 -25.11 -8.56 9.60
CA TYR A 255 -24.75 -8.56 8.19
C TYR A 255 -23.78 -9.69 7.86
N GLY A 256 -23.99 -10.36 6.72
CA GLY A 256 -23.12 -11.42 6.20
C GLY A 256 -23.85 -12.74 5.95
N GLY A 257 -23.18 -13.67 5.27
CA GLY A 257 -23.74 -14.97 4.84
C GLY A 257 -24.60 -14.92 3.57
N CYS A 258 -25.24 -13.79 3.27
CA CYS A 258 -25.90 -13.50 2.00
C CYS A 258 -25.87 -11.99 1.69
N LYS A 259 -26.45 -11.58 0.55
CA LYS A 259 -26.55 -10.15 0.18
C LYS A 259 -27.48 -9.41 1.14
N SER A 260 -27.15 -8.16 1.49
CA SER A 260 -28.01 -7.28 2.32
C SER A 260 -29.42 -7.15 1.75
N SER A 261 -29.57 -7.20 0.42
CA SER A 261 -30.87 -7.14 -0.25
C SER A 261 -31.83 -8.24 0.21
N LEU A 262 -31.31 -9.45 0.44
CA LEU A 262 -32.11 -10.58 0.88
C LEU A 262 -32.50 -10.43 2.37
N GLN A 263 -31.55 -10.01 3.20
CA GLN A 263 -31.79 -9.74 4.62
C GLN A 263 -32.84 -8.62 4.82
N GLN A 264 -32.74 -7.53 4.06
CA GLN A 264 -33.72 -6.44 4.04
C GLN A 264 -35.11 -6.91 3.59
N ALA A 265 -35.19 -7.66 2.49
CA ALA A 265 -36.47 -8.17 1.96
C ALA A 265 -37.16 -9.14 2.93
N ASN A 266 -36.40 -10.01 3.61
CA ASN A 266 -36.96 -10.95 4.57
C ASN A 266 -37.46 -10.23 5.83
N ALA A 267 -36.73 -9.24 6.34
CA ALA A 267 -37.19 -8.41 7.46
C ALA A 267 -38.46 -7.61 7.10
N ALA A 268 -38.52 -7.04 5.89
CA ALA A 268 -39.70 -6.33 5.41
C ALA A 268 -40.93 -7.25 5.27
N LYS A 269 -40.74 -8.48 4.77
CA LYS A 269 -41.80 -9.51 4.70
C LYS A 269 -42.30 -9.92 6.09
N ALA A 270 -41.42 -9.91 7.10
CA ALA A 270 -41.79 -10.10 8.50
C ALA A 270 -42.49 -8.86 9.11
N GLY A 271 -42.70 -7.79 8.34
CA GLY A 271 -43.43 -6.60 8.77
C GLY A 271 -42.54 -5.45 9.29
N ALA A 272 -41.22 -5.59 9.24
CA ALA A 272 -40.32 -4.53 9.69
C ALA A 272 -40.42 -3.27 8.82
N LYS A 273 -40.33 -2.10 9.46
CA LYS A 273 -40.17 -0.80 8.77
C LYS A 273 -38.78 -0.20 8.94
N ASN A 274 -38.09 -0.56 10.01
CA ASN A 274 -36.76 -0.04 10.31
C ASN A 274 -35.79 -1.17 10.59
N VAL A 275 -34.60 -1.09 10.01
CA VAL A 275 -33.55 -2.11 10.13
C VAL A 275 -32.22 -1.44 10.47
N LEU A 276 -31.58 -1.91 11.53
CA LEU A 276 -30.16 -1.66 11.77
C LEU A 276 -29.39 -2.96 11.53
N MET A 277 -28.29 -2.87 10.81
CA MET A 277 -27.38 -4.00 10.59
C MET A 277 -26.10 -3.80 11.39
N TYR A 278 -25.33 -4.87 11.63
CA TYR A 278 -23.99 -4.78 12.19
C TYR A 278 -23.08 -5.85 11.60
N LEU A 279 -21.79 -5.53 11.49
CA LEU A 279 -20.78 -6.44 10.96
C LEU A 279 -20.37 -7.50 11.97
N ASN A 280 -19.64 -8.51 11.50
CA ASN A 280 -18.85 -9.42 12.33
C ASN A 280 -17.40 -8.93 12.54
N GLU A 281 -17.08 -7.74 12.04
CA GLU A 281 -15.75 -7.11 12.06
C GLU A 281 -15.86 -5.63 12.45
N PRO A 282 -14.77 -5.02 12.97
CA PRO A 282 -14.77 -3.59 13.30
C PRO A 282 -15.03 -2.72 12.08
N GLY A 283 -15.83 -1.67 12.26
CA GLY A 283 -16.18 -0.76 11.17
C GLY A 283 -17.68 -0.63 10.94
N THR A 284 -18.02 0.23 9.99
CA THR A 284 -19.33 0.37 9.38
C THR A 284 -19.13 0.83 7.94
N PHE A 285 -20.08 0.58 7.05
CA PHE A 285 -20.10 1.16 5.72
C PHE A 285 -21.53 1.56 5.34
N GLU A 286 -21.67 2.42 4.34
CA GLU A 286 -22.98 2.78 3.81
C GLU A 286 -23.57 1.61 3.03
N LEU A 287 -24.64 1.03 3.55
CA LEU A 287 -25.37 -0.04 2.88
C LEU A 287 -26.23 0.53 1.74
N PRO A 288 -26.43 -0.21 0.64
CA PRO A 288 -27.47 0.15 -0.32
C PRO A 288 -28.85 -0.12 0.29
N THR A 289 -29.78 0.81 0.11
CA THR A 289 -31.21 0.61 0.41
C THR A 289 -31.89 0.09 -0.84
N VAL A 290 -32.36 -1.16 -0.80
CA VAL A 290 -32.93 -1.83 -1.98
C VAL A 290 -34.37 -2.28 -1.80
N GLU A 291 -34.91 -2.18 -0.58
CA GLU A 291 -36.28 -2.55 -0.26
C GLU A 291 -37.13 -1.29 0.01
N PRO A 292 -38.00 -0.86 -0.92
CA PRO A 292 -38.72 0.41 -0.83
C PRO A 292 -39.73 0.49 0.32
N THR A 293 -40.09 -0.65 0.92
CA THR A 293 -41.02 -0.68 2.06
C THR A 293 -40.37 -0.37 3.40
N LEU A 294 -39.03 -0.36 3.48
CA LEU A 294 -38.26 0.07 4.65
C LEU A 294 -38.11 1.59 4.66
N THR A 295 -38.40 2.20 5.80
CA THR A 295 -38.28 3.65 6.00
C THR A 295 -36.91 4.05 6.53
N GLY A 296 -36.37 3.32 7.50
CA GLY A 296 -35.06 3.57 8.09
C GLY A 296 -34.16 2.35 7.94
N VAL A 297 -33.04 2.49 7.23
CA VAL A 297 -32.01 1.45 7.16
C VAL A 297 -30.67 2.08 7.52
N GLY A 298 -29.90 1.38 8.33
CA GLY A 298 -28.57 1.83 8.72
C GLY A 298 -27.71 0.71 9.29
N MET A 299 -26.51 1.09 9.71
CA MET A 299 -25.56 0.18 10.33
C MET A 299 -25.06 0.74 11.66
N VAL A 300 -24.89 -0.11 12.65
CA VAL A 300 -24.16 0.19 13.89
C VAL A 300 -22.86 -0.62 13.91
N SER A 301 -21.93 -0.22 14.78
CA SER A 301 -20.69 -0.98 14.95
C SER A 301 -20.96 -2.42 15.39
N ALA A 302 -20.05 -3.34 15.03
CA ALA A 302 -20.12 -4.73 15.48
C ALA A 302 -20.25 -4.84 17.01
N GLN A 303 -19.48 -4.06 17.77
CA GLN A 303 -19.52 -4.13 19.23
C GLN A 303 -20.84 -3.58 19.79
N THR A 304 -21.44 -2.55 19.17
CA THR A 304 -22.76 -2.06 19.55
C THR A 304 -23.83 -3.13 19.30
N GLY A 305 -23.83 -3.75 18.13
CA GLY A 305 -24.73 -4.84 17.78
C GLY A 305 -24.61 -6.02 18.75
N GLU A 306 -23.41 -6.56 18.93
CA GLU A 306 -23.13 -7.67 19.85
C GLU A 306 -23.54 -7.38 21.29
N LYS A 307 -23.32 -6.14 21.76
CA LYS A 307 -23.73 -5.71 23.09
C LYS A 307 -25.25 -5.71 23.24
N TRP A 308 -25.97 -5.22 22.25
CA TRP A 308 -27.43 -5.23 22.25
C TRP A 308 -27.98 -6.65 22.18
N ILE A 309 -27.37 -7.55 21.40
CA ILE A 309 -27.72 -8.98 21.42
C ILE A 309 -27.58 -9.57 22.82
N LYS A 310 -26.45 -9.34 23.50
CA LYS A 310 -26.20 -9.85 24.86
C LYS A 310 -27.23 -9.33 25.86
N LEU A 311 -27.60 -8.05 25.77
CA LEU A 311 -28.63 -7.45 26.63
C LEU A 311 -30.02 -8.04 26.36
N ALA A 312 -30.43 -8.14 25.09
CA ALA A 312 -31.70 -8.73 24.70
C ALA A 312 -31.80 -10.21 25.10
N ALA A 313 -30.72 -10.98 24.94
CA ALA A 313 -30.65 -12.39 25.38
C ALA A 313 -30.79 -12.54 26.91
N ALA A 314 -30.45 -11.50 27.67
CA ALA A 314 -30.67 -11.42 29.12
C ALA A 314 -32.08 -10.90 29.50
N GLY A 315 -32.98 -10.71 28.54
CA GLY A 315 -34.34 -10.21 28.77
C GLY A 315 -34.42 -8.71 29.02
N VAL A 316 -33.37 -7.94 28.68
CA VAL A 316 -33.37 -6.49 28.84
C VAL A 316 -34.00 -5.84 27.61
N GLU A 317 -35.06 -5.06 27.82
CA GLU A 317 -35.63 -4.20 26.77
C GLU A 317 -34.69 -3.04 26.45
N ILE A 318 -34.49 -2.79 25.15
CA ILE A 318 -33.65 -1.71 24.64
C ILE A 318 -34.54 -0.82 23.79
N ASN A 319 -34.63 0.46 24.15
CA ASN A 319 -35.37 1.46 23.39
C ASN A 319 -34.39 2.45 22.75
N LEU A 320 -34.44 2.57 21.43
CA LEU A 320 -33.63 3.46 20.62
C LEU A 320 -34.37 4.78 20.40
N ASN A 321 -33.79 5.89 20.83
CA ASN A 321 -34.23 7.23 20.46
C ASN A 321 -33.48 7.63 19.18
N MET A 322 -34.10 7.33 18.03
CA MET A 322 -33.56 7.64 16.71
C MET A 322 -33.80 9.10 16.37
N ILE A 323 -32.82 9.69 15.68
CA ILE A 323 -32.86 11.05 15.16
C ILE A 323 -32.40 10.97 13.71
N SER A 324 -33.16 11.58 12.80
CA SER A 324 -32.81 11.72 11.39
C SER A 324 -31.39 12.27 11.24
N GLN A 325 -30.62 11.74 10.29
CA GLN A 325 -29.23 12.11 10.08
C GLN A 325 -29.06 13.63 9.93
N LYS A 326 -30.03 14.30 9.28
CA LYS A 326 -30.05 15.75 9.08
C LYS A 326 -29.90 16.55 10.39
N PHE A 327 -30.41 16.01 11.50
CA PHE A 327 -30.38 16.66 12.81
C PHE A 327 -29.41 16.00 13.79
N ALA A 328 -28.90 14.81 13.46
CA ALA A 328 -27.96 14.08 14.28
C ALA A 328 -26.62 14.82 14.34
N LYS A 329 -26.06 14.94 15.55
CA LYS A 329 -24.67 15.38 15.71
C LYS A 329 -23.74 14.22 15.42
N THR A 330 -22.60 14.47 14.80
CA THR A 330 -21.54 13.47 14.70
C THR A 330 -21.08 13.06 16.09
N ILE A 331 -21.00 11.76 16.34
CA ILE A 331 -20.38 11.19 17.53
C ILE A 331 -19.13 10.42 17.13
N PHE A 332 -18.07 10.62 17.92
CA PHE A 332 -16.85 9.83 17.83
C PHE A 332 -16.97 8.59 18.71
N ILE A 333 -16.77 7.43 18.10
CA ILE A 333 -16.70 6.14 18.78
C ILE A 333 -15.31 5.57 18.54
N ASN A 334 -14.65 5.13 19.60
CA ASN A 334 -13.34 4.51 19.52
C ASN A 334 -13.40 3.12 20.13
N GLU A 335 -13.66 2.14 19.27
CA GLU A 335 -13.82 0.75 19.66
C GLU A 335 -12.53 -0.04 19.46
N THR A 336 -12.35 -1.15 20.17
CA THR A 336 -11.19 -2.01 19.95
C THR A 336 -11.25 -2.66 18.55
N ASN A 337 -10.09 -2.93 17.96
CA ASN A 337 -9.96 -3.74 16.75
C ASN A 337 -9.40 -5.12 17.14
N PRO A 338 -10.24 -6.06 17.63
CA PRO A 338 -9.77 -7.36 18.09
C PRO A 338 -9.30 -8.29 16.97
N GLN A 339 -9.72 -8.05 15.72
CA GLN A 339 -9.42 -8.95 14.61
C GLN A 339 -8.03 -8.70 14.04
N SER A 340 -7.71 -7.45 13.72
CA SER A 340 -6.46 -7.10 13.02
C SER A 340 -5.65 -6.01 13.74
N GLY A 341 -6.12 -5.51 14.89
CA GLY A 341 -5.48 -4.42 15.59
C GLY A 341 -4.05 -4.74 16.01
N GLY A 342 -3.11 -3.89 15.60
CA GLY A 342 -1.68 -4.09 15.80
C GLY A 342 -1.03 -5.09 14.87
N GLN A 343 -1.76 -5.66 13.90
CA GLN A 343 -1.24 -6.56 12.87
C GLN A 343 -0.97 -5.81 11.57
N ILE A 344 -0.16 -6.40 10.69
CA ILE A 344 0.12 -5.84 9.36
C ILE A 344 -1.19 -5.71 8.60
N SER A 345 -1.42 -4.55 7.97
CA SER A 345 -2.59 -4.34 7.12
C SER A 345 -2.46 -5.22 5.88
N GLU A 346 -3.51 -5.99 5.58
CA GLU A 346 -3.52 -6.95 4.48
C GLU A 346 -3.20 -6.32 3.11
N PHE A 347 -3.62 -5.08 2.90
CA PHE A 347 -3.37 -4.32 1.67
C PHE A 347 -1.91 -3.90 1.52
N THR A 348 -1.07 -4.00 2.56
CA THR A 348 0.35 -3.62 2.48
C THR A 348 1.02 -4.41 1.38
N GLN A 349 1.55 -3.68 0.41
CA GLN A 349 2.21 -4.19 -0.78
C GLN A 349 3.48 -4.98 -0.44
N TRP A 350 3.82 -5.95 -1.28
CA TRP A 350 4.91 -6.88 -1.02
C TRP A 350 6.11 -6.61 -1.94
N GLY A 351 7.30 -6.65 -1.34
CA GLY A 351 8.54 -6.88 -2.06
C GLY A 351 8.77 -8.37 -2.41
N PRO A 352 10.02 -8.76 -2.67
CA PRO A 352 11.17 -7.89 -2.92
C PRO A 352 11.02 -7.13 -4.26
N SER A 353 12.02 -6.33 -4.67
CA SER A 353 12.12 -5.87 -6.05
C SER A 353 12.42 -7.04 -7.01
N ASN A 354 12.36 -6.80 -8.32
CA ASN A 354 12.75 -7.80 -9.32
C ASN A 354 14.24 -8.16 -9.26
N GLU A 355 15.05 -7.33 -8.59
CA GLU A 355 16.47 -7.56 -8.29
C GLU A 355 16.68 -8.25 -6.93
N LEU A 356 15.61 -8.73 -6.31
CA LEU A 356 15.59 -9.43 -5.03
C LEU A 356 16.00 -8.55 -3.84
N LEU A 357 15.81 -7.23 -3.96
CA LEU A 357 16.10 -6.28 -2.90
C LEU A 357 14.91 -6.14 -1.94
N PRO A 358 15.14 -6.10 -0.62
CA PRO A 358 14.12 -5.72 0.35
C PRO A 358 13.73 -4.24 0.18
N VAL A 359 12.43 -3.97 0.05
CA VAL A 359 11.93 -2.60 -0.19
C VAL A 359 11.26 -1.97 1.03
N THR A 360 10.48 -2.74 1.78
CA THR A 360 9.91 -2.30 3.06
C THR A 360 10.99 -2.21 4.14
N ALA A 361 11.18 -1.02 4.70
CA ALA A 361 12.10 -0.81 5.80
C ALA A 361 11.44 -1.15 7.15
N VAL A 362 10.25 -0.61 7.39
CA VAL A 362 9.49 -0.73 8.64
C VAL A 362 8.00 -0.53 8.35
N SER A 363 7.15 -1.01 9.25
CA SER A 363 5.70 -0.78 9.19
C SER A 363 5.22 0.11 10.34
N ALA A 364 4.23 0.95 10.08
CA ALA A 364 3.69 1.90 11.07
C ALA A 364 2.16 1.96 11.04
N PRO A 365 1.51 2.55 12.05
CA PRO A 365 0.05 2.72 12.05
C PRO A 365 -0.44 3.41 10.77
N GLY A 366 -1.21 2.68 9.96
CA GLY A 366 -1.74 3.14 8.67
C GLY A 366 -3.14 2.66 8.35
N GLY A 367 -3.66 1.63 9.03
CA GLY A 367 -5.07 1.22 8.92
C GLY A 367 -5.94 1.83 10.01
N PHE A 368 -7.14 2.28 9.66
CA PHE A 368 -8.12 2.90 10.56
C PHE A 368 -7.60 4.14 11.30
N ILE A 369 -7.08 5.10 10.55
CA ILE A 369 -6.45 6.31 11.09
C ILE A 369 -7.41 7.50 10.99
N LEU A 370 -7.86 8.00 12.14
CA LEU A 370 -8.56 9.28 12.24
C LEU A 370 -7.54 10.42 12.07
N SER A 371 -7.81 11.32 11.13
CA SER A 371 -7.02 12.54 10.93
C SER A 371 -7.89 13.66 10.36
N THR A 372 -7.26 14.80 10.10
CA THR A 372 -7.89 15.96 9.47
C THR A 372 -8.37 15.64 8.05
N TRP A 373 -9.43 16.30 7.63
CA TRP A 373 -9.99 16.28 6.28
C TRP A 373 -10.37 17.71 5.93
N PRO A 374 -10.54 18.10 4.65
CA PRO A 374 -10.91 19.46 4.32
C PRO A 374 -12.15 19.93 5.08
N VAL A 375 -12.12 21.17 5.59
CA VAL A 375 -13.23 21.76 6.34
C VAL A 375 -14.54 21.71 5.56
N PRO A 376 -14.57 22.04 4.24
CA PRO A 376 -15.80 21.94 3.44
C PRO A 376 -16.34 20.52 3.28
N ALA A 377 -15.53 19.50 3.59
CA ALA A 377 -15.86 18.08 3.44
C ALA A 377 -16.04 17.34 4.77
N GLY A 378 -16.26 18.06 5.88
CA GLY A 378 -16.54 17.46 7.19
C GLY A 378 -15.38 17.49 8.20
N SER A 379 -14.26 18.15 7.87
CA SER A 379 -13.11 18.43 8.76
C SER A 379 -12.30 17.22 9.25
N TYR A 380 -12.86 16.02 9.37
CA TYR A 380 -12.14 14.84 9.82
C TYR A 380 -12.64 13.58 9.10
N ALA A 381 -11.73 12.64 8.87
CA ALA A 381 -12.03 11.37 8.22
C ALA A 381 -11.18 10.25 8.80
N ILE A 382 -11.66 9.02 8.65
CA ILE A 382 -10.89 7.81 8.94
C ILE A 382 -10.46 7.21 7.61
N GLU A 383 -9.16 7.11 7.39
CA GLU A 383 -8.58 6.54 6.17
C GLU A 383 -7.69 5.35 6.52
N SER A 384 -7.45 4.48 5.53
CA SER A 384 -6.55 3.35 5.64
C SER A 384 -5.61 3.29 4.45
N GLY A 385 -4.31 3.12 4.71
CA GLY A 385 -3.30 2.96 3.66
C GLY A 385 -1.87 3.07 4.20
N THR A 386 -0.92 2.56 3.43
CA THR A 386 0.51 2.87 3.61
C THR A 386 0.78 4.37 3.49
N SER A 387 -0.11 5.10 2.80
CA SER A 387 -0.18 6.55 2.78
C SER A 387 -0.30 7.22 4.15
N MET A 388 -0.90 6.56 5.15
CA MET A 388 -1.03 7.07 6.52
C MET A 388 0.17 6.66 7.39
N ALA A 389 0.74 5.48 7.14
CA ALA A 389 1.92 4.98 7.84
C ALA A 389 3.20 5.77 7.49
N THR A 390 3.32 6.24 6.25
CA THR A 390 4.45 7.02 5.73
C THR A 390 4.67 8.34 6.49
N PRO A 391 3.68 9.26 6.57
CA PRO A 391 3.81 10.51 7.32
C PRO A 391 3.98 10.28 8.82
N TYR A 392 3.38 9.22 9.36
CA TYR A 392 3.59 8.81 10.75
C TYR A 392 5.06 8.52 11.04
N THR A 393 5.71 7.74 10.17
CA THR A 393 7.12 7.38 10.32
C THR A 393 8.04 8.58 10.11
N ALA A 394 7.78 9.40 9.08
CA ALA A 394 8.51 10.64 8.84
C ALA A 394 8.47 11.57 10.07
N ALA A 395 7.31 11.69 10.72
CA ALA A 395 7.17 12.48 11.94
C ALA A 395 7.88 11.85 13.16
N CYS A 396 7.94 10.52 13.28
CA CYS A 396 8.78 9.87 14.29
C CYS A 396 10.26 10.20 14.10
N VAL A 397 10.71 10.31 12.84
CA VAL A 397 12.09 10.75 12.53
C VAL A 397 12.30 12.23 12.83
N ALA A 398 11.28 13.08 12.74
CA ALA A 398 11.39 14.45 13.23
C ALA A 398 11.66 14.50 14.75
N LEU A 399 11.00 13.65 15.55
CA LEU A 399 11.28 13.53 16.98
C LEU A 399 12.72 13.03 17.24
N LEU A 400 13.18 12.06 16.44
CA LEU A 400 14.56 11.57 16.48
C LEU A 400 15.58 12.67 16.17
N MET A 401 15.33 13.48 15.14
CA MET A 401 16.23 14.57 14.74
C MET A 401 16.26 15.70 15.77
N GLU A 402 15.15 15.97 16.45
CA GLU A 402 15.12 16.91 17.58
C GLU A 402 15.95 16.37 18.76
N ALA A 403 15.79 15.08 19.09
CA ALA A 403 16.50 14.45 20.20
C ALA A 403 18.01 14.28 19.96
N ARG A 404 18.42 13.90 18.75
CA ARG A 404 19.82 13.56 18.41
C ARG A 404 20.55 14.63 17.62
N GLY A 405 19.84 15.64 17.15
CA GLY A 405 20.35 16.67 16.25
C GLY A 405 20.16 16.33 14.77
N LYS A 406 19.84 17.36 13.99
CA LYS A 406 19.68 17.28 12.53
C LYS A 406 20.97 16.88 11.82
N GLY A 407 20.83 16.11 10.74
CA GLY A 407 21.95 15.72 9.87
C GLY A 407 23.02 14.85 10.54
N LYS A 408 22.76 14.31 11.73
CA LYS A 408 23.70 13.43 12.47
C LYS A 408 23.68 11.99 11.99
N LEU A 409 22.60 11.59 11.32
CA LEU A 409 22.43 10.27 10.74
C LEU A 409 22.21 10.44 9.25
N THR A 410 22.95 9.68 8.45
CA THR A 410 22.69 9.56 7.02
C THR A 410 21.34 8.85 6.80
N PRO A 411 20.69 9.03 5.64
CA PRO A 411 19.48 8.29 5.30
C PRO A 411 19.62 6.77 5.38
N ALA A 412 20.80 6.22 5.04
CA ALA A 412 21.08 4.79 5.19
C ALA A 412 21.14 4.35 6.66
N GLU A 413 21.78 5.12 7.53
CA GLU A 413 21.80 4.86 8.98
C GLU A 413 20.40 5.02 9.60
N LEU A 414 19.61 5.99 9.16
CA LEU A 414 18.21 6.16 9.57
C LEU A 414 17.37 4.94 9.18
N ARG A 415 17.50 4.46 7.93
CA ARG A 415 16.82 3.26 7.46
C ARG A 415 17.22 2.04 8.30
N SER A 416 18.52 1.86 8.56
CA SER A 416 19.00 0.76 9.42
C SER A 416 18.44 0.85 10.84
N LEU A 417 18.48 2.03 11.45
CA LEU A 417 17.98 2.23 12.80
C LEU A 417 16.49 1.94 12.90
N LEU A 418 15.67 2.51 11.99
CA LEU A 418 14.24 2.25 11.88
C LEU A 418 13.93 0.75 11.80
N THR A 419 14.60 0.05 10.88
CA THR A 419 14.38 -1.38 10.65
C THR A 419 14.83 -2.22 11.85
N THR A 420 15.97 -1.92 12.45
CA THR A 420 16.59 -2.78 13.48
C THR A 420 16.04 -2.57 14.89
N THR A 421 15.41 -1.43 15.16
CA THR A 421 14.68 -1.16 16.41
C THR A 421 13.21 -1.58 16.38
N ALA A 422 12.68 -1.90 15.20
CA ALA A 422 11.28 -2.31 15.04
C ALA A 422 11.00 -3.68 15.68
N THR A 423 9.71 -3.97 15.88
CA THR A 423 9.23 -5.23 16.45
C THR A 423 8.54 -6.06 15.37
N PRO A 424 9.09 -7.24 14.99
CA PRO A 424 8.45 -8.14 14.03
C PRO A 424 7.05 -8.59 14.47
N ASN A 425 6.08 -8.48 13.58
CA ASN A 425 4.73 -9.00 13.78
C ASN A 425 4.63 -10.47 13.37
N VAL A 426 3.71 -11.17 14.03
CA VAL A 426 3.24 -12.47 13.56
C VAL A 426 2.53 -12.34 12.22
N PHE A 427 2.52 -13.41 11.45
CA PHE A 427 1.76 -13.45 10.22
C PHE A 427 0.26 -13.34 10.55
N HIS A 428 -0.49 -12.55 9.78
CA HIS A 428 -1.94 -12.38 9.92
C HIS A 428 -2.59 -12.43 8.54
N ASP A 429 -3.66 -13.20 8.37
CA ASP A 429 -4.31 -13.43 7.07
C ASP A 429 -5.51 -12.52 6.79
N GLY A 430 -5.68 -11.46 7.58
CA GLY A 430 -6.87 -10.60 7.56
C GLY A 430 -7.90 -10.99 8.63
N VAL A 431 -7.86 -12.23 9.13
CA VAL A 431 -8.82 -12.74 10.12
C VAL A 431 -8.12 -13.28 11.37
N THR A 432 -7.08 -14.08 11.21
CA THR A 432 -6.44 -14.87 12.28
C THR A 432 -4.94 -14.61 12.35
N ALA A 433 -4.44 -14.39 13.57
CA ALA A 433 -3.01 -14.34 13.84
C ALA A 433 -2.40 -15.75 13.87
N SER A 434 -1.29 -15.93 13.17
CA SER A 434 -0.54 -17.19 13.13
C SER A 434 0.49 -17.30 14.27
N PRO A 435 0.99 -18.50 14.58
CA PRO A 435 2.02 -18.70 15.62
C PRO A 435 3.46 -18.40 15.16
N PHE A 436 3.64 -17.89 13.93
CA PHE A 436 4.94 -17.62 13.32
C PHE A 436 5.00 -16.18 12.77
N LEU A 437 6.21 -15.66 12.54
CA LEU A 437 6.42 -14.30 12.05
C LEU A 437 5.94 -14.11 10.60
N GLY A 438 5.39 -12.93 10.30
CA GLY A 438 5.06 -12.51 8.94
C GLY A 438 6.32 -12.34 8.10
N SER A 439 6.21 -12.54 6.78
CA SER A 439 7.36 -12.41 5.89
C SER A 439 7.93 -10.99 5.91
N VAL A 440 9.26 -10.88 5.94
CA VAL A 440 9.98 -9.60 5.81
C VAL A 440 9.63 -8.88 4.52
N ALA A 441 9.24 -9.63 3.47
CA ALA A 441 8.84 -9.06 2.19
C ALA A 441 7.60 -8.15 2.28
N GLN A 442 6.77 -8.29 3.32
CA GLN A 442 5.62 -7.41 3.57
C GLN A 442 5.86 -6.38 4.67
N GLN A 443 6.51 -6.80 5.77
CA GLN A 443 6.56 -5.99 6.98
C GLN A 443 7.89 -5.26 7.22
N GLY A 444 8.95 -5.61 6.50
CA GLY A 444 10.30 -5.13 6.77
C GLY A 444 10.75 -5.51 8.18
N GLY A 445 11.15 -4.52 8.98
CA GLY A 445 11.48 -4.70 10.41
C GLY A 445 10.28 -4.98 11.33
N GLY A 446 9.04 -4.82 10.84
CA GLY A 446 7.81 -4.91 11.63
C GLY A 446 7.34 -3.56 12.16
N LEU A 447 6.59 -3.55 13.27
CA LEU A 447 6.03 -2.35 13.87
C LEU A 447 7.15 -1.41 14.37
N ILE A 448 7.09 -0.15 13.95
CA ILE A 448 7.96 0.91 14.46
C ILE A 448 7.83 1.05 16.00
N ASP A 449 8.98 1.02 16.67
CA ASP A 449 9.12 1.43 18.06
C ASP A 449 9.83 2.80 18.08
N ALA A 450 9.05 3.87 18.08
CA ALA A 450 9.56 5.24 18.04
C ALA A 450 10.39 5.56 19.29
N TYR A 451 9.99 5.04 20.45
CA TYR A 451 10.73 5.29 21.70
C TYR A 451 12.12 4.64 21.65
N LYS A 452 12.17 3.36 21.28
CA LYS A 452 13.44 2.64 21.12
C LYS A 452 14.29 3.23 19.99
N LEU A 453 13.68 3.65 18.88
CA LEU A 453 14.36 4.37 17.80
C LEU A 453 15.13 5.59 18.32
N VAL A 454 14.50 6.42 19.16
CA VAL A 454 15.11 7.63 19.73
C VAL A 454 16.19 7.34 20.75
N HIS A 455 16.06 6.26 21.53
CA HIS A 455 16.97 5.95 22.65
C HIS A 455 18.03 4.88 22.36
N ALA A 456 17.95 4.19 21.22
CA ALA A 456 18.90 3.13 20.84
C ALA A 456 20.34 3.63 20.73
N THR A 457 21.25 3.02 21.49
CA THR A 457 22.69 3.33 21.47
C THR A 457 23.49 2.40 20.55
N THR A 458 22.88 1.30 20.11
CA THR A 458 23.47 0.36 19.16
C THR A 458 22.94 0.62 17.75
N SER A 459 23.84 0.56 16.76
CA SER A 459 23.49 0.70 15.35
C SER A 459 24.14 -0.39 14.50
N PHE A 460 23.57 -0.61 13.32
CA PHE A 460 24.02 -1.63 12.37
C PHE A 460 24.37 -0.96 11.04
N ASN A 461 25.33 -1.50 10.30
CA ASN A 461 25.67 -0.97 8.97
C ASN A 461 24.70 -1.41 7.86
N VAL A 462 23.75 -2.30 8.18
CA VAL A 462 22.76 -2.85 7.27
C VAL A 462 21.37 -2.65 7.84
N SER A 463 20.39 -2.38 6.98
CA SER A 463 18.98 -2.43 7.38
C SER A 463 18.43 -3.84 7.28
N THR A 464 18.73 -4.54 6.17
CA THR A 464 18.22 -5.87 5.83
C THR A 464 19.29 -6.64 5.06
N LEU A 465 19.37 -7.95 5.26
CA LEU A 465 20.24 -8.83 4.47
C LEU A 465 19.49 -9.42 3.27
N ALA A 466 20.01 -9.21 2.06
CA ALA A 466 19.53 -9.87 0.85
C ALA A 466 20.44 -11.05 0.50
N PHE A 467 19.96 -12.28 0.64
CA PHE A 467 20.71 -13.50 0.30
C PHE A 467 20.62 -13.89 -1.18
N ASN A 468 19.88 -13.12 -1.98
CA ASN A 468 19.69 -13.36 -3.41
C ASN A 468 19.01 -14.72 -3.68
N ASP A 469 19.18 -15.26 -4.88
CA ASP A 469 18.65 -16.53 -5.34
C ASP A 469 19.60 -17.71 -5.04
N THR A 470 19.19 -18.95 -5.37
CA THR A 470 20.01 -20.13 -5.04
C THR A 470 21.30 -20.24 -5.85
N GLN A 471 21.46 -19.48 -6.93
CA GLN A 471 22.67 -19.45 -7.75
C GLN A 471 23.67 -18.40 -7.26
N HIS A 472 23.20 -17.31 -6.65
CA HIS A 472 24.01 -16.14 -6.29
C HIS A 472 24.11 -15.89 -4.78
N ILE A 473 23.82 -16.91 -3.96
CA ILE A 473 23.92 -16.79 -2.51
C ILE A 473 25.36 -16.54 -2.03
N ALA A 474 25.53 -15.57 -1.15
CA ALA A 474 26.82 -15.20 -0.57
C ALA A 474 26.71 -14.92 0.94
N PRO A 475 27.80 -15.10 1.71
CA PRO A 475 27.84 -14.66 3.11
C PRO A 475 27.67 -13.15 3.23
N ALA A 476 26.94 -12.71 4.26
CA ALA A 476 26.76 -11.32 4.63
C ALA A 476 27.57 -10.96 5.88
N TYR A 477 27.82 -9.67 6.07
CA TYR A 477 28.56 -9.14 7.22
C TYR A 477 27.77 -8.03 7.90
N ILE A 478 27.53 -8.18 9.19
CA ILE A 478 26.86 -7.19 10.04
C ILE A 478 27.92 -6.58 10.94
N ARG A 479 28.21 -5.29 10.75
CA ARG A 479 28.94 -4.46 11.72
C ARG A 479 27.94 -3.86 12.70
N ILE A 480 28.23 -4.05 13.97
CA ILE A 480 27.48 -3.57 15.12
C ILE A 480 28.32 -2.49 15.77
N SER A 481 27.78 -1.29 15.96
CA SER A 481 28.46 -0.17 16.61
C SER A 481 27.73 0.20 17.89
N ASN A 482 28.47 0.49 18.95
CA ASN A 482 27.93 0.83 20.26
C ASN A 482 28.35 2.27 20.63
N ASN A 483 27.37 3.17 20.66
CA ASN A 483 27.56 4.57 21.04
C ASN A 483 27.29 4.83 22.53
N ALA A 484 27.06 3.79 23.35
CA ALA A 484 26.93 3.93 24.80
C ALA A 484 28.29 4.11 25.48
N SER A 485 28.26 4.56 26.74
CA SER A 485 29.44 4.70 27.60
C SER A 485 29.94 3.38 28.21
N SER A 486 29.19 2.29 28.05
CA SER A 486 29.54 0.95 28.52
C SER A 486 29.53 -0.05 27.36
N SER A 487 30.25 -1.17 27.52
CA SER A 487 30.16 -2.28 26.57
C SER A 487 28.74 -2.86 26.49
N ARG A 488 28.44 -3.49 25.36
CA ARG A 488 27.19 -4.19 25.10
C ARG A 488 27.49 -5.62 24.68
N ASP A 489 26.83 -6.57 25.32
CA ASP A 489 26.97 -7.99 25.01
C ASP A 489 25.66 -8.50 24.41
N TYR A 490 25.74 -9.18 23.27
CA TYR A 490 24.60 -9.73 22.57
C TYR A 490 24.76 -11.23 22.38
N THR A 491 23.69 -11.98 22.67
CA THR A 491 23.52 -13.33 22.14
C THR A 491 23.00 -13.23 20.71
N VAL A 492 23.67 -13.89 19.77
CA VAL A 492 23.34 -13.85 18.34
C VAL A 492 22.57 -15.10 17.95
N GLY A 493 21.42 -14.93 17.32
CA GLY A 493 20.58 -16.02 16.83
C GLY A 493 19.79 -15.65 15.59
N HIS A 494 18.80 -16.47 15.23
CA HIS A 494 17.80 -16.07 14.24
C HIS A 494 16.43 -16.70 14.52
N VAL A 495 15.40 -16.07 13.96
CA VAL A 495 14.02 -16.58 13.93
C VAL A 495 13.53 -16.52 12.49
N GLY A 496 13.03 -17.65 11.98
CA GLY A 496 12.42 -17.72 10.65
C GLY A 496 11.06 -17.03 10.60
N ALA A 497 10.73 -16.47 9.44
CA ALA A 497 9.41 -15.94 9.12
C ALA A 497 8.75 -16.79 8.02
N ALA A 498 7.47 -16.53 7.76
CA ALA A 498 6.71 -17.20 6.72
C ALA A 498 7.44 -17.13 5.37
N THR A 499 7.60 -18.29 4.73
CA THR A 499 7.99 -18.41 3.33
C THR A 499 6.73 -18.35 2.47
N VAL A 500 6.74 -17.52 1.44
CA VAL A 500 5.58 -17.26 0.58
C VAL A 500 5.92 -17.65 -0.85
N TYR A 501 5.01 -18.38 -1.51
CA TYR A 501 5.16 -18.72 -2.92
C TYR A 501 4.64 -17.59 -3.80
N THR A 502 5.34 -17.36 -4.91
CA THR A 502 4.98 -16.31 -5.88
C THR A 502 3.94 -16.80 -6.88
N LEU A 503 4.02 -18.08 -7.28
CA LEU A 503 3.14 -18.69 -8.29
C LEU A 503 2.30 -19.84 -7.70
N SER A 504 1.02 -19.94 -8.05
CA SER A 504 0.18 -21.09 -7.64
C SER A 504 0.32 -22.28 -8.57
N GLY A 505 0.39 -23.48 -7.99
CA GLY A 505 0.36 -24.74 -8.74
C GLY A 505 1.40 -24.77 -9.87
N SER A 506 0.92 -24.92 -11.10
CA SER A 506 1.74 -24.89 -12.33
C SER A 506 1.62 -23.58 -13.12
N SER A 507 1.07 -22.51 -12.53
CA SER A 507 0.93 -21.21 -13.17
C SER A 507 2.31 -20.60 -13.45
N SER A 508 2.46 -19.95 -14.60
CA SER A 508 3.58 -19.06 -14.90
C SER A 508 3.28 -17.61 -14.56
N VAL A 509 2.06 -17.28 -14.14
CA VAL A 509 1.63 -15.91 -13.79
C VAL A 509 1.42 -15.84 -12.27
N PRO A 510 1.93 -14.79 -11.59
CA PRO A 510 1.69 -14.58 -10.17
C PRO A 510 0.20 -14.43 -9.90
N VAL A 511 -0.21 -14.92 -8.75
CA VAL A 511 -1.61 -15.07 -8.41
C VAL A 511 -2.13 -13.78 -7.80
N GLU A 512 -3.29 -13.32 -8.25
CA GLU A 512 -4.12 -12.41 -7.45
C GLU A 512 -4.52 -13.15 -6.17
N ASN A 513 -3.73 -12.97 -5.13
CA ASN A 513 -4.04 -13.38 -3.78
C ASN A 513 -5.19 -12.52 -3.26
N LYS A 514 -6.44 -12.92 -3.52
CA LYS A 514 -7.58 -12.34 -2.81
C LYS A 514 -7.32 -12.50 -1.31
N LEU A 515 -6.97 -11.37 -0.66
CA LEU A 515 -6.57 -11.29 0.74
C LEU A 515 -7.68 -11.98 1.57
N GLY A 516 -7.28 -13.00 2.32
CA GLY A 516 -8.18 -13.95 2.99
C GLY A 516 -7.96 -15.42 2.64
N ASN A 517 -7.20 -15.74 1.59
CA ASN A 517 -6.85 -17.13 1.27
C ASN A 517 -5.39 -17.30 0.84
N PHE A 518 -4.45 -16.75 1.62
CA PHE A 518 -3.03 -17.08 1.56
C PHE A 518 -2.83 -18.58 1.91
N THR A 519 -3.23 -19.46 1.02
CA THR A 519 -3.15 -20.91 1.16
C THR A 519 -1.77 -21.45 0.77
N ASP A 520 -0.91 -20.59 0.22
CA ASP A 520 0.35 -21.00 -0.39
C ASP A 520 1.58 -20.40 0.30
N ARG A 521 1.73 -20.80 1.56
CA ARG A 521 2.84 -20.40 2.45
C ARG A 521 3.28 -21.60 3.27
N THR A 522 4.46 -21.49 3.86
CA THR A 522 5.01 -22.49 4.78
C THR A 522 5.91 -21.83 5.82
N THR A 523 6.18 -22.53 6.91
CA THR A 523 7.16 -22.13 7.93
C THR A 523 8.58 -22.63 7.62
N GLU A 524 8.74 -23.45 6.57
CA GLU A 524 10.06 -23.87 6.09
C GLU A 524 10.88 -22.64 5.66
N GLY A 525 12.01 -22.41 6.32
CA GLY A 525 12.85 -21.24 6.10
C GLY A 525 14.35 -21.59 6.00
N ALA A 526 15.17 -20.58 5.77
CA ALA A 526 16.62 -20.76 5.76
C ALA A 526 17.16 -21.08 7.16
N SER A 527 18.26 -21.83 7.19
CA SER A 527 19.10 -21.95 8.39
C SER A 527 20.28 -20.98 8.29
N LEU A 528 20.62 -20.30 9.38
CA LEU A 528 21.72 -19.36 9.43
C LEU A 528 22.88 -19.88 10.30
N GLN A 529 24.10 -19.70 9.81
CA GLN A 529 25.32 -19.93 10.55
C GLN A 529 26.03 -18.60 10.82
N PHE A 530 26.50 -18.42 12.05
CA PHE A 530 27.19 -17.22 12.49
C PHE A 530 28.67 -17.50 12.78
N SER A 531 29.54 -16.51 12.59
CA SER A 531 30.94 -16.60 13.03
C SER A 531 31.10 -16.71 14.55
N SER A 532 30.10 -16.30 15.32
CA SER A 532 30.01 -16.45 16.77
C SER A 532 28.55 -16.45 17.21
N SER A 533 28.22 -17.19 18.27
CA SER A 533 26.90 -17.19 18.92
C SER A 533 26.72 -16.05 19.94
N SER A 534 27.78 -15.31 20.23
CA SER A 534 27.75 -14.12 21.08
C SER A 534 28.76 -13.09 20.61
N ILE A 535 28.52 -11.82 20.93
CA ILE A 535 29.43 -10.73 20.58
C ILE A 535 29.43 -9.65 21.65
N SER A 536 30.63 -9.19 22.01
CA SER A 536 30.84 -8.04 22.89
C SER A 536 31.26 -6.85 22.04
N VAL A 537 30.54 -5.74 22.17
CA VAL A 537 30.80 -4.49 21.47
C VAL A 537 31.27 -3.45 22.49
N PRO A 538 32.56 -3.06 22.48
CA PRO A 538 33.09 -2.12 23.47
C PRO A 538 32.42 -0.75 23.36
N ALA A 539 32.42 0.01 24.46
CA ALA A 539 31.91 1.39 24.48
C ALA A 539 32.61 2.24 23.40
N GLY A 540 31.82 2.95 22.58
CA GLY A 540 32.32 3.74 21.45
C GLY A 540 32.96 2.93 20.32
N GLY A 541 32.87 1.59 20.36
CA GLY A 541 33.53 0.69 19.42
C GLY A 541 32.56 -0.05 18.51
N SER A 542 33.11 -0.96 17.71
CA SER A 542 32.32 -1.80 16.80
C SER A 542 32.86 -3.23 16.73
N ALA A 543 31.98 -4.17 16.38
CA ALA A 543 32.33 -5.57 16.16
C ALA A 543 31.58 -6.11 14.93
N VAL A 544 32.05 -7.22 14.34
CA VAL A 544 31.49 -7.75 13.08
C VAL A 544 31.11 -9.22 13.23
N ILE A 545 29.91 -9.58 12.77
CA ILE A 545 29.45 -10.96 12.61
C ILE A 545 29.33 -11.29 11.13
N LYS A 546 29.89 -12.43 10.72
CA LYS A 546 29.61 -13.06 9.44
C LYS A 546 28.37 -13.95 9.55
N VAL A 547 27.47 -13.83 8.58
CA VAL A 547 26.23 -14.61 8.47
C VAL A 547 26.26 -15.41 7.17
N THR A 548 26.11 -16.73 7.23
CA THR A 548 25.97 -17.60 6.05
C THR A 548 24.60 -18.25 6.07
N ALA A 549 23.84 -18.11 4.99
CA ALA A 549 22.53 -18.75 4.85
C ALA A 549 22.62 -20.06 4.06
N THR A 550 21.86 -21.06 4.50
CA THR A 550 21.51 -22.24 3.71
C THR A 550 20.02 -22.17 3.36
N PRO A 551 19.65 -22.09 2.07
CA PRO A 551 18.26 -22.00 1.65
C PRO A 551 17.41 -23.19 2.13
N PRO A 552 16.09 -23.00 2.33
CA PRO A 552 15.17 -24.09 2.70
C PRO A 552 15.18 -25.22 1.65
N LYS A 553 14.99 -26.46 2.12
CA LYS A 553 14.86 -27.66 1.27
C LYS A 553 13.39 -28.09 1.19
N GLY A 554 13.03 -28.85 0.16
CA GLY A 554 11.69 -29.43 0.02
C GLY A 554 10.61 -28.47 -0.52
N LEU A 555 10.99 -27.25 -0.92
CA LEU A 555 10.09 -26.31 -1.59
C LEU A 555 10.09 -26.53 -3.11
N ASP A 556 8.97 -26.25 -3.76
CA ASP A 556 8.90 -26.26 -5.23
C ASP A 556 9.51 -24.97 -5.79
N SER A 557 10.76 -25.05 -6.25
CA SER A 557 11.49 -23.90 -6.79
C SER A 557 10.84 -23.29 -8.04
N ARG A 558 9.99 -24.04 -8.76
CA ARG A 558 9.27 -23.51 -9.93
C ARG A 558 8.24 -22.46 -9.55
N ARG A 559 7.81 -22.45 -8.28
CA ARG A 559 6.83 -21.51 -7.73
C ARG A 559 7.47 -20.27 -7.11
N ILE A 560 8.80 -20.15 -7.22
CA ILE A 560 9.60 -19.01 -6.75
C ILE A 560 9.30 -18.68 -5.28
N PRO A 561 9.63 -19.58 -4.34
CA PRO A 561 9.44 -19.34 -2.91
C PRO A 561 10.38 -18.25 -2.38
N VAL A 562 9.82 -17.23 -1.73
CA VAL A 562 10.56 -16.18 -1.03
C VAL A 562 10.58 -16.50 0.46
N TYR A 563 11.77 -16.85 0.97
CA TYR A 563 11.99 -17.14 2.39
C TYR A 563 12.53 -15.90 3.11
N SER A 564 12.24 -15.78 4.40
CA SER A 564 12.71 -14.65 5.19
C SER A 564 12.82 -14.96 6.68
N GLY A 565 13.32 -13.99 7.45
CA GLY A 565 13.40 -14.07 8.91
C GLY A 565 14.22 -12.92 9.47
N TYR A 566 14.69 -13.08 10.70
CA TYR A 566 15.43 -12.05 11.42
C TYR A 566 16.66 -12.64 12.10
N VAL A 567 17.83 -12.02 11.91
CA VAL A 567 18.99 -12.23 12.78
C VAL A 567 18.73 -11.47 14.07
N THR A 568 18.79 -12.14 15.21
CA THR A 568 18.49 -11.56 16.53
C THR A 568 19.77 -11.25 17.29
N PHE A 569 19.79 -10.08 17.93
CA PHE A 569 20.84 -9.62 18.84
C PHE A 569 20.18 -9.36 20.19
N ASN A 570 20.18 -10.37 21.05
CA ASN A 570 19.51 -10.30 22.35
C ASN A 570 20.49 -9.80 23.41
N GLY A 571 20.25 -8.59 23.92
CA GLY A 571 21.03 -8.02 25.02
C GLY A 571 20.43 -8.34 26.39
N THR A 572 20.68 -7.46 27.36
CA THR A 572 20.25 -7.67 28.75
C THR A 572 18.79 -7.31 29.02
N SER A 573 18.15 -6.55 28.13
CA SER A 573 16.74 -6.18 28.19
C SER A 573 16.12 -6.10 26.79
N SER A 574 14.79 -5.99 26.71
CA SER A 574 14.06 -5.79 25.45
C SER A 574 14.43 -4.48 24.73
N ASP A 575 14.76 -3.45 25.51
CA ASP A 575 15.16 -2.12 25.00
C ASP A 575 16.57 -2.16 24.39
N ASP A 576 17.38 -3.14 24.81
CA ASP A 576 18.73 -3.43 24.31
C ASP A 576 18.76 -4.75 23.51
N SER A 577 17.70 -5.04 22.76
CA SER A 577 17.65 -6.19 21.85
C SER A 577 17.28 -5.73 20.45
N PHE A 578 17.84 -6.31 19.40
CA PHE A 578 17.65 -5.81 18.03
C PHE A 578 17.45 -6.98 17.06
N SER A 579 16.85 -6.69 15.91
CA SER A 579 16.68 -7.66 14.84
C SER A 579 17.07 -7.08 13.50
N VAL A 580 17.96 -7.75 12.77
CA VAL A 580 18.27 -7.42 11.37
C VAL A 580 17.48 -8.39 10.48
N PRO A 581 16.47 -7.93 9.71
CA PRO A 581 15.72 -8.80 8.82
C PRO A 581 16.60 -9.37 7.72
N TYR A 582 16.20 -10.51 7.17
CA TYR A 582 16.80 -11.11 5.98
C TYR A 582 15.74 -11.69 5.06
N LEU A 583 16.05 -11.74 3.76
CA LEU A 583 15.25 -12.47 2.77
C LEU A 583 16.13 -13.08 1.68
N GLY A 584 15.60 -14.09 1.00
CA GLY A 584 16.16 -14.65 -0.21
C GLY A 584 15.13 -15.46 -0.99
N VAL A 585 15.53 -15.94 -2.16
CA VAL A 585 14.64 -16.70 -3.05
C VAL A 585 15.16 -18.12 -3.22
N ALA A 586 14.33 -19.12 -2.90
CA ALA A 586 14.67 -20.53 -3.03
C ALA A 586 14.37 -21.06 -4.46
N ALA A 587 14.84 -20.32 -5.46
CA ALA A 587 14.80 -20.66 -6.88
C ALA A 587 16.03 -20.09 -7.61
N VAL A 588 16.27 -20.51 -8.85
CA VAL A 588 17.21 -19.84 -9.76
C VAL A 588 16.42 -18.87 -10.61
N MET A 589 16.56 -17.57 -10.36
CA MET A 589 15.69 -16.55 -10.97
C MET A 589 15.88 -16.42 -12.47
N ARG A 590 17.07 -16.76 -12.98
CA ARG A 590 17.34 -16.83 -14.43
C ARG A 590 16.46 -17.86 -15.16
N ASN A 591 15.85 -18.81 -14.44
CA ASN A 591 14.93 -19.80 -15.01
C ASN A 591 13.46 -19.39 -14.91
N ALA A 592 13.13 -18.24 -14.30
CA ALA A 592 11.76 -17.76 -14.23
C ALA A 592 11.25 -17.41 -15.63
N THR A 593 9.99 -17.79 -15.92
CA THR A 593 9.29 -17.39 -17.14
C THR A 593 8.97 -15.91 -17.07
N ILE A 594 9.34 -15.15 -18.10
CA ILE A 594 9.18 -13.69 -18.14
C ILE A 594 7.99 -13.29 -19.00
N LEU A 595 7.87 -13.84 -20.21
CA LEU A 595 6.76 -13.57 -21.12
C LEU A 595 5.63 -14.56 -20.86
N ASP A 596 4.43 -14.05 -20.60
CA ASP A 596 3.25 -14.91 -20.45
C ASP A 596 2.85 -15.47 -21.82
N THR A 597 2.98 -16.79 -22.03
CA THR A 597 2.64 -17.46 -23.29
C THR A 597 1.24 -18.05 -23.32
N THR A 598 0.39 -17.75 -22.34
CA THR A 598 -1.01 -18.19 -22.35
C THR A 598 -1.81 -17.52 -23.48
N GLU A 599 -2.93 -18.14 -23.86
CA GLU A 599 -3.77 -17.63 -24.94
C GLU A 599 -4.27 -16.21 -24.65
N GLY A 600 -4.15 -15.31 -25.63
CA GLY A 600 -4.54 -13.90 -25.49
C GLY A 600 -3.50 -12.98 -24.85
N SER A 601 -2.34 -13.49 -24.42
CA SER A 601 -1.32 -12.68 -23.74
C SER A 601 -0.32 -11.98 -24.65
N ASN A 602 -0.18 -12.41 -25.91
CA ASN A 602 0.68 -11.77 -26.92
C ASN A 602 -0.05 -11.69 -28.26
N ILE A 603 -0.84 -10.63 -28.46
CA ILE A 603 -1.74 -10.50 -29.62
C ILE A 603 -1.59 -9.14 -30.31
N LEU A 604 -1.99 -9.09 -31.58
CA LEU A 604 -2.21 -7.86 -32.31
C LEU A 604 -3.70 -7.56 -32.30
N THR A 605 -4.08 -6.36 -31.87
CA THR A 605 -5.46 -5.88 -31.91
C THR A 605 -5.57 -4.64 -32.77
N ASP A 606 -6.70 -4.50 -33.45
CA ASP A 606 -7.07 -3.31 -34.20
C ASP A 606 -7.43 -2.16 -33.24
N SER A 607 -6.92 -0.95 -33.47
CA SER A 607 -7.07 0.19 -32.55
C SER A 607 -8.49 0.73 -32.42
N VAL A 608 -9.38 0.41 -33.36
CA VAL A 608 -10.75 0.92 -33.40
C VAL A 608 -11.74 -0.14 -32.92
N THR A 609 -11.61 -1.37 -33.42
CA THR A 609 -12.53 -2.46 -33.11
C THR A 609 -12.12 -3.25 -31.87
N GLU A 610 -10.88 -3.09 -31.41
CA GLU A 610 -10.24 -3.86 -30.34
C GLU A 610 -10.21 -5.38 -30.58
N LYS A 611 -10.54 -5.82 -31.80
CA LYS A 611 -10.55 -7.24 -32.18
C LYS A 611 -9.14 -7.71 -32.60
N PRO A 612 -8.81 -9.00 -32.39
CA PRO A 612 -7.56 -9.56 -32.87
C PRO A 612 -7.42 -9.43 -34.40
N ILE A 613 -6.26 -8.95 -34.84
CA ILE A 613 -5.87 -8.90 -36.26
C ILE A 613 -5.62 -10.32 -36.75
N LYS A 614 -6.17 -10.67 -37.92
CA LYS A 614 -6.05 -12.00 -38.51
C LYS A 614 -4.69 -12.19 -39.15
N ALA A 615 -4.24 -13.44 -39.24
CA ALA A 615 -3.00 -13.77 -39.93
C ALA A 615 -3.05 -13.32 -41.40
N ASN A 616 -2.03 -12.56 -41.79
CA ASN A 616 -1.82 -11.96 -43.11
C ASN A 616 -2.87 -10.91 -43.53
N GLU A 617 -3.63 -10.37 -42.58
CA GLU A 617 -4.52 -9.23 -42.82
C GLU A 617 -3.74 -8.03 -43.38
N GLN A 618 -4.33 -7.33 -44.36
CA GLN A 618 -3.73 -6.17 -45.01
C GLN A 618 -4.34 -4.90 -44.46
N LEU A 619 -3.50 -4.03 -43.92
CA LEU A 619 -3.87 -2.77 -43.30
C LEU A 619 -3.46 -1.60 -44.20
N VAL A 620 -4.11 -0.45 -44.03
CA VAL A 620 -3.73 0.79 -44.71
C VAL A 620 -3.31 1.79 -43.63
N PHE A 621 -2.05 2.19 -43.64
CA PHE A 621 -1.51 3.19 -42.72
C PHE A 621 -1.59 4.58 -43.35
N PRO A 622 -1.69 5.65 -42.54
CA PRO A 622 -1.69 7.00 -43.10
C PRO A 622 -0.32 7.31 -43.73
N GLY A 623 -0.31 8.17 -44.75
CA GLY A 623 0.93 8.63 -45.37
C GLY A 623 1.88 9.31 -44.37
N GLU A 624 3.18 9.27 -44.64
CA GLU A 624 4.23 9.71 -43.71
C GLU A 624 4.04 11.15 -43.19
N ASN A 625 3.38 12.03 -43.95
CA ASN A 625 3.19 13.46 -43.69
C ASN A 625 1.74 13.92 -43.42
N ASP A 626 0.80 13.02 -43.11
CA ASP A 626 -0.61 13.40 -42.85
C ASP A 626 -1.03 13.14 -41.39
N PRO A 627 -1.06 14.18 -40.51
CA PRO A 627 -1.50 14.04 -39.13
C PRO A 627 -3.03 13.89 -38.98
N ALA A 628 -3.83 14.37 -39.94
CA ALA A 628 -5.29 14.37 -39.86
C ALA A 628 -5.87 12.97 -40.10
N ASP A 629 -5.21 12.16 -40.93
CA ASP A 629 -5.59 10.78 -41.22
C ASP A 629 -5.25 9.80 -40.06
N ARG A 630 -4.26 10.15 -39.21
CA ARG A 630 -3.84 9.31 -38.05
C ARG A 630 -4.91 9.14 -36.98
N ALA A 631 -5.81 10.11 -36.83
CA ALA A 631 -6.89 10.04 -35.82
C ALA A 631 -8.05 9.12 -36.24
N ASN A 632 -8.20 8.87 -37.55
CA ASN A 632 -9.32 8.10 -38.12
C ASN A 632 -8.90 6.78 -38.77
N THR A 633 -7.59 6.53 -38.91
CA THR A 633 -7.06 5.29 -39.45
C THR A 633 -6.95 4.23 -38.35
N SER A 634 -7.43 3.02 -38.63
CA SER A 634 -7.17 1.88 -37.75
C SER A 634 -5.74 1.39 -37.89
N TYR A 635 -5.10 1.05 -36.78
CA TYR A 635 -3.72 0.58 -36.74
C TYR A 635 -3.53 -0.58 -35.75
N PRO A 636 -2.49 -1.41 -35.95
CA PRO A 636 -2.18 -2.49 -35.04
C PRO A 636 -1.65 -1.95 -33.72
N ILE A 637 -2.27 -2.41 -32.64
CA ILE A 637 -1.77 -2.30 -31.27
C ILE A 637 -1.28 -3.69 -30.88
N PHE A 638 0.01 -3.80 -30.63
CA PHE A 638 0.59 -4.99 -30.05
C PHE A 638 0.37 -5.00 -28.55
N GLN A 639 -0.14 -6.11 -28.01
CA GLN A 639 -0.39 -6.31 -26.59
C GLN A 639 0.48 -7.45 -26.08
N THR A 640 1.25 -7.23 -25.00
CA THR A 640 2.05 -8.28 -24.33
C THR A 640 1.86 -8.25 -22.81
N LYS A 641 1.82 -9.45 -22.20
CA LYS A 641 1.80 -9.60 -20.73
C LYS A 641 3.10 -10.21 -20.23
N LEU A 642 3.54 -9.71 -19.07
CA LEU A 642 4.68 -10.25 -18.34
C LEU A 642 4.20 -11.15 -17.20
N SER A 643 4.82 -12.33 -17.12
CA SER A 643 4.74 -13.27 -16.00
C SER A 643 5.61 -12.82 -14.83
N MET A 644 6.78 -12.26 -15.10
CA MET A 644 7.70 -11.70 -14.11
C MET A 644 8.33 -10.43 -14.68
N GLY A 645 8.88 -9.57 -13.84
CA GLY A 645 9.60 -8.39 -14.31
C GLY A 645 10.80 -8.76 -15.20
N THR A 646 11.20 -7.83 -16.08
CA THR A 646 12.37 -7.98 -16.95
C THR A 646 13.26 -6.74 -16.90
N ASP A 647 14.58 -6.92 -16.84
CA ASP A 647 15.54 -5.81 -16.88
C ASP A 647 15.45 -5.04 -18.22
N LEU A 648 15.05 -5.72 -19.30
CA LEU A 648 14.96 -5.12 -20.63
C LEU A 648 13.84 -5.77 -21.46
N LEU A 649 12.89 -4.96 -21.89
CA LEU A 649 11.79 -5.37 -22.76
C LEU A 649 11.93 -4.70 -24.13
N LEU A 650 12.28 -5.48 -25.14
CA LEU A 650 12.43 -5.03 -26.52
C LEU A 650 11.15 -5.32 -27.28
N VAL A 651 10.53 -4.28 -27.87
CA VAL A 651 9.43 -4.43 -28.83
C VAL A 651 9.89 -3.92 -30.18
N GLY A 652 9.87 -4.80 -31.17
CA GLY A 652 10.33 -4.49 -32.51
C GLY A 652 9.47 -5.11 -33.59
N VAL A 653 9.72 -4.69 -34.83
CA VAL A 653 9.08 -5.21 -36.03
C VAL A 653 10.12 -5.91 -36.91
N LYS A 654 9.70 -6.99 -37.57
CA LYS A 654 10.55 -7.81 -38.42
C LYS A 654 9.82 -8.12 -39.72
N ALA A 655 10.44 -7.83 -40.87
CA ALA A 655 9.91 -8.26 -42.17
C ALA A 655 9.94 -9.79 -42.27
N VAL A 656 8.90 -10.42 -42.85
CA VAL A 656 8.75 -11.88 -42.87
C VAL A 656 9.97 -12.59 -43.50
N ASN A 657 10.62 -11.98 -44.49
CA ASN A 657 11.75 -12.54 -45.23
C ASN A 657 13.13 -12.03 -44.76
N ASN A 658 13.21 -11.25 -43.68
CA ASN A 658 14.46 -10.69 -43.16
C ASN A 658 14.69 -11.18 -41.71
N SER A 659 15.93 -11.37 -41.27
CA SER A 659 16.25 -11.73 -39.88
C SER A 659 16.31 -10.53 -38.93
N THR A 660 16.45 -9.31 -39.45
CA THR A 660 16.65 -8.10 -38.66
C THR A 660 15.37 -7.67 -37.93
N ILE A 661 15.50 -7.35 -36.65
CA ILE A 661 14.41 -6.79 -35.83
C ILE A 661 14.71 -5.32 -35.64
N PHE A 662 13.79 -4.46 -36.06
CA PHE A 662 13.89 -3.01 -35.90
C PHE A 662 13.07 -2.57 -34.67
N PRO A 663 13.66 -1.86 -33.70
CA PRO A 663 12.93 -1.35 -32.53
C PRO A 663 11.80 -0.39 -32.95
N VAL A 664 10.61 -0.60 -32.40
CA VAL A 664 9.44 0.27 -32.64
C VAL A 664 9.36 1.37 -31.58
N VAL A 665 9.82 1.08 -30.37
CA VAL A 665 9.86 2.03 -29.25
C VAL A 665 11.24 2.02 -28.60
N ASP A 666 11.53 3.06 -27.82
CA ASP A 666 12.76 3.11 -27.02
C ASP A 666 12.75 1.97 -25.99
N PRO A 667 13.73 1.04 -26.06
CA PRO A 667 13.76 -0.12 -25.21
C PRO A 667 14.06 0.18 -23.72
N GLU A 668 14.58 1.36 -23.39
CA GLU A 668 14.97 1.72 -22.02
C GLU A 668 13.87 2.45 -21.25
N ILE A 669 12.95 3.14 -21.93
CA ILE A 669 11.99 4.03 -21.27
C ILE A 669 10.52 3.86 -21.70
N ALA A 670 10.25 3.20 -22.84
CA ALA A 670 8.92 3.31 -23.45
C ALA A 670 7.92 2.21 -23.04
N VAL A 671 8.37 1.10 -22.45
CA VAL A 671 7.49 -0.03 -22.09
C VAL A 671 7.71 -0.44 -20.64
N ALA A 672 6.63 -0.75 -19.91
CA ALA A 672 6.75 -1.15 -18.53
C ALA A 672 7.47 -2.50 -18.41
N ARG A 673 8.46 -2.54 -17.51
CA ARG A 673 9.36 -3.66 -17.25
C ARG A 673 8.91 -4.58 -16.11
N THR A 674 7.72 -4.34 -15.56
CA THR A 674 7.16 -5.11 -14.44
C THR A 674 5.86 -5.80 -14.81
N THR A 675 5.47 -6.79 -14.02
CA THR A 675 4.16 -7.44 -14.12
C THR A 675 3.05 -6.42 -13.89
N GLN A 676 2.01 -6.47 -14.73
CA GLN A 676 0.89 -5.52 -14.71
C GLN A 676 -0.38 -6.19 -14.15
N ILE A 677 -0.24 -6.82 -12.98
CA ILE A 677 -1.34 -7.58 -12.38
C ILE A 677 -2.45 -6.60 -11.97
N GLY A 678 -3.70 -6.89 -12.34
CA GLY A 678 -4.92 -6.26 -11.81
C GLY A 678 -5.20 -4.77 -12.11
N ILE A 679 -4.21 -3.94 -12.46
CA ILE A 679 -4.35 -2.46 -12.38
C ILE A 679 -4.04 -1.76 -13.72
N SER A 680 -3.13 -2.30 -14.51
CA SER A 680 -2.84 -1.85 -15.87
C SER A 680 -3.04 -3.03 -16.82
N GLY A 681 -3.85 -2.84 -17.87
CA GLY A 681 -3.98 -3.86 -18.92
C GLY A 681 -2.62 -4.18 -19.57
N PRO A 682 -2.53 -5.15 -20.50
CA PRO A 682 -1.27 -5.57 -21.11
C PRO A 682 -0.46 -4.39 -21.66
N ASN A 683 0.87 -4.52 -21.73
CA ASN A 683 1.74 -3.54 -22.37
C ASN A 683 1.28 -3.35 -23.82
N LYS A 684 0.88 -2.13 -24.17
CA LYS A 684 0.38 -1.77 -25.49
C LYS A 684 1.42 -0.96 -26.26
N VAL A 685 1.77 -1.40 -27.46
CA VAL A 685 2.63 -0.67 -28.39
C VAL A 685 1.91 -0.53 -29.72
N SER A 686 1.56 0.71 -30.08
CA SER A 686 0.99 1.03 -31.38
C SER A 686 2.08 0.99 -32.45
N PHE A 687 1.74 0.51 -33.65
CA PHE A 687 2.66 0.48 -34.77
C PHE A 687 2.00 1.00 -36.05
N MET A 688 2.55 2.07 -36.63
CA MET A 688 2.06 2.69 -37.87
C MET A 688 3.21 2.83 -38.88
N GLY A 689 4.14 1.87 -38.88
CA GLY A 689 5.31 1.85 -39.75
C GLY A 689 6.51 2.67 -39.25
N GLN A 690 6.34 3.54 -38.25
CA GLN A 690 7.44 4.29 -37.65
C GLN A 690 8.27 3.43 -36.68
N LEU A 691 9.59 3.60 -36.72
CA LEU A 691 10.58 2.98 -35.84
C LEU A 691 10.99 3.94 -34.72
N ALA A 692 11.65 3.41 -33.68
CA ALA A 692 12.08 4.19 -32.51
C ALA A 692 13.01 5.38 -32.85
N ASN A 693 13.76 5.28 -33.95
CA ASN A 693 14.65 6.35 -34.44
C ASN A 693 13.93 7.41 -35.31
N GLY A 694 12.61 7.31 -35.45
CA GLY A 694 11.76 8.20 -36.25
C GLY A 694 11.63 7.82 -37.73
N SER A 695 12.42 6.87 -38.24
CA SER A 695 12.33 6.40 -39.63
C SER A 695 11.15 5.46 -39.87
N TYR A 696 10.74 5.27 -41.13
CA TYR A 696 9.63 4.39 -41.51
C TYR A 696 10.12 3.12 -42.21
N VAL A 697 9.44 2.00 -41.97
CA VAL A 697 9.67 0.75 -42.71
C VAL A 697 8.91 0.77 -44.05
N PRO A 698 9.42 0.14 -45.12
CA PRO A 698 8.70 0.08 -46.39
C PRO A 698 7.42 -0.76 -46.29
N GLU A 699 6.50 -0.56 -47.23
CA GLU A 699 5.31 -1.41 -47.38
C GLU A 699 5.68 -2.89 -47.52
N GLY A 700 4.85 -3.78 -46.98
CA GLY A 700 5.09 -5.21 -47.05
C GLY A 700 4.54 -5.99 -45.87
N ASN A 701 5.01 -7.23 -45.74
CA ASN A 701 4.57 -8.17 -44.70
C ASN A 701 5.55 -8.23 -43.53
N TYR A 702 5.02 -8.09 -42.32
CA TYR A 702 5.77 -7.97 -41.07
C TYR A 702 5.17 -8.83 -39.95
N THR A 703 5.97 -9.05 -38.91
CA THR A 703 5.55 -9.61 -37.62
C THR A 703 6.11 -8.72 -36.51
N MET A 704 5.35 -8.53 -35.43
CA MET A 704 5.88 -7.91 -34.21
C MET A 704 6.62 -8.97 -33.39
N VAL A 705 7.75 -8.57 -32.83
CA VAL A 705 8.62 -9.42 -32.02
C VAL A 705 8.84 -8.75 -30.67
N VAL A 706 8.60 -9.49 -29.60
CA VAL A 706 8.97 -9.10 -28.25
C VAL A 706 10.14 -9.94 -27.79
N ARG A 707 11.11 -9.30 -27.16
CA ARG A 707 12.19 -10.00 -26.45
C ARG A 707 12.30 -9.45 -25.04
N ALA A 708 12.16 -10.32 -24.06
CA ALA A 708 12.34 -9.96 -22.65
C ALA A 708 13.62 -10.60 -22.12
N LEU A 709 14.48 -9.81 -21.49
CA LEU A 709 15.69 -10.33 -20.85
C LEU A 709 15.31 -11.08 -19.56
N LYS A 710 15.88 -12.26 -19.38
CA LYS A 710 15.74 -13.03 -18.13
C LYS A 710 16.33 -12.25 -16.96
N ILE A 711 15.78 -12.44 -15.76
CA ILE A 711 16.33 -11.86 -14.53
C ILE A 711 17.79 -12.36 -14.37
N PHE A 712 18.72 -11.43 -14.13
CA PHE A 712 20.19 -11.65 -14.15
C PHE A 712 20.78 -12.16 -15.48
N GLY A 713 20.04 -11.99 -16.59
CA GLY A 713 20.50 -12.30 -17.94
C GLY A 713 21.55 -11.30 -18.44
N ASN A 714 22.40 -11.72 -19.37
CA ASN A 714 23.37 -10.84 -20.01
C ASN A 714 22.75 -10.20 -21.26
N ARG A 715 22.60 -8.87 -21.28
CA ARG A 715 22.05 -8.10 -22.43
C ARG A 715 22.72 -8.44 -23.78
N LYS A 716 24.00 -8.84 -23.78
CA LYS A 716 24.76 -9.20 -25.00
C LYS A 716 24.55 -10.64 -25.46
N ASN A 717 23.95 -11.50 -24.65
CA ASN A 717 23.75 -12.91 -24.96
C ASN A 717 22.32 -13.15 -25.47
N PRO A 718 22.13 -13.52 -26.75
CA PRO A 718 20.79 -13.71 -27.31
C PRO A 718 20.02 -14.87 -26.65
N ARG A 719 20.70 -15.82 -26.01
CA ARG A 719 20.07 -16.95 -25.28
C ARG A 719 19.47 -16.56 -23.95
N ASP A 720 19.78 -15.36 -23.45
CA ASP A 720 19.22 -14.83 -22.20
C ASP A 720 17.91 -14.07 -22.42
N TYR A 721 17.35 -14.13 -23.63
CA TYR A 721 16.06 -13.54 -23.94
C TYR A 721 15.00 -14.62 -24.16
N GLU A 722 13.82 -14.40 -23.60
CA GLU A 722 12.59 -15.01 -24.09
C GLU A 722 12.10 -14.23 -25.30
N THR A 723 11.43 -14.90 -26.24
CA THR A 723 10.99 -14.25 -27.48
C THR A 723 9.63 -14.77 -27.91
N VAL A 724 8.69 -13.84 -28.10
CA VAL A 724 7.36 -14.12 -28.66
C VAL A 724 7.18 -13.33 -29.95
N ARG A 725 6.37 -13.88 -30.87
CA ARG A 725 6.04 -13.27 -32.14
C ARG A 725 4.54 -13.28 -32.34
N THR A 726 4.02 -12.24 -32.99
CA THR A 726 2.62 -12.17 -33.37
C THR A 726 2.37 -12.91 -34.68
N VAL A 727 1.10 -13.02 -35.06
CA VAL A 727 0.74 -13.32 -36.45
C VAL A 727 1.39 -12.32 -37.41
N ASN A 728 1.62 -12.75 -38.65
CA ASN A 728 2.05 -11.85 -39.71
C ASN A 728 0.90 -10.91 -40.09
N PHE A 729 1.21 -9.69 -40.50
CA PHE A 729 0.28 -8.74 -41.10
C PHE A 729 0.99 -7.99 -42.23
N GLY A 730 0.24 -7.52 -43.21
CA GLY A 730 0.77 -6.65 -44.26
C GLY A 730 0.21 -5.25 -44.13
N PHE A 731 0.91 -4.26 -44.70
CA PHE A 731 0.36 -2.92 -44.84
C PHE A 731 0.87 -2.19 -46.08
N THR A 732 0.07 -1.23 -46.53
CA THR A 732 0.45 -0.19 -47.50
C THR A 732 0.21 1.20 -46.88
N TYR A 733 0.85 2.24 -47.41
CA TYR A 733 0.57 3.62 -47.03
C TYR A 733 -0.55 4.20 -47.89
N ALA A 734 -1.43 4.98 -47.27
CA ALA A 734 -2.47 5.72 -47.97
C ALA A 734 -1.82 6.70 -48.96
N PRO A 735 -2.38 6.85 -50.16
CA PRO A 735 -1.90 7.84 -51.12
C PRO A 735 -2.03 9.25 -50.51
N PRO A 736 -1.16 10.21 -50.89
CA PRO A 736 -1.28 11.59 -50.42
C PRO A 736 -2.68 12.13 -50.73
N ALA A 737 -3.32 12.79 -49.75
CA ALA A 737 -4.61 13.45 -49.97
C ALA A 737 -4.50 14.39 -51.18
N ALA A 738 -5.40 14.25 -52.15
CA ALA A 738 -5.47 15.17 -53.28
C ALA A 738 -5.77 16.57 -52.74
N GLN A 739 -4.84 17.51 -52.94
CA GLN A 739 -4.96 18.91 -52.52
C GLN A 739 -6.09 19.64 -53.23
#